data_AF-A0A6J7ES96-F1
#
_entry.id   AF-A0A6J7ES96-F1
#
_cell.length_a   1.000
_cell.length_b   1.000
_cell.length_c   1.000
_cell.angle_alpha   90.00
_cell.angle_beta   90.00
_cell.angle_gamma   90.00
#
_symmetry.space_group_name_H-M   'P 1'
#
loop_
_entity.id
_entity.type
_entity.pdbx_description
1 polymer ?
#
loop_
_entity_poly.entity_id
_entity_poly.type
_entity_poly.pdbx_seq_one_letter_code
_entity_poly.pdbx_strand_id
1 'polypeptide(L)'
;MRRTTRNWVRHAAVLLSAVLGVGATNSIVSADANPPFIPPDASWLTTVNYYRAMSNLAPVSENPTFSAGAYNHSCYMLQNGISHDEIPGLPGYTDSGDIAGNSGNVAVSSVYGIEARQHIELWMTGPFHTVGVLRPNLQTVGFGQCDNTATSPWRSAATLDVLRGLSGPSNQTEPILFPGNGMTTNLSQFITESPNPLTFCGWTGAAGLPVLALMPEALTGNAAAAIRGAASGQLDVCVLTQFNTTGVASQILAANNVVVVIPRARLASDTYSVALFTPNRAVNWSFTVDPTAASGVQPLPTTTAVGDSGGLQPVAPTRVVDTRLNLGTSHIYAGQQRRIQITGRGGVPAGAEAISANFTVAGPDAGGYLSVWNCSDRPTVSTLNYGVGQVVPNGASVPLDATGGICVFSSAGTDLIVDVNGYYASTASGRLASVTPTRLMDTRVPQGAPGRLMAGSTTPLRVTGVAGIPVGASAVMLNVTSIFPDNPGFVTVYPCDADRPTVSSLNPVPYTVKPNNVVAPVSKDGTVCLYVSTNVDLLVDVTGYVKAAATLMFTPSAPFRLVDTRDRFRPEMNAGTGGQPILTGHTVVVQVAGNRGIASNAKAVSANFTVVGAATAGFLTVWQCGARPTTSNVNFEAGAAIANGAQLPLSAAGQLCVFVSTDANVIIDVNGWWS
;
A
#
# COMPACT_ATOMS: atom_id res chain seq x y z
N MET A 1 -33.24 -62.13 -54.91
CA MET A 1 -34.13 -63.19 -54.39
C MET A 1 -34.82 -62.69 -53.12
N ARG A 2 -36.15 -62.87 -53.06
CA ARG A 2 -37.04 -62.92 -51.88
C ARG A 2 -37.06 -61.76 -50.86
N ARG A 3 -37.90 -60.75 -51.19
CA ARG A 3 -39.18 -60.35 -50.57
C ARG A 3 -39.47 -60.64 -49.07
N THR A 4 -40.27 -59.70 -48.54
CA THR A 4 -41.32 -59.73 -47.48
C THR A 4 -40.92 -59.27 -46.07
N THR A 5 -41.19 -58.02 -45.65
CA THR A 5 -42.46 -57.34 -45.24
C THR A 5 -43.03 -57.79 -43.89
N ARG A 6 -43.14 -56.84 -42.93
CA ARG A 6 -44.40 -56.59 -42.21
C ARG A 6 -44.40 -55.24 -41.47
N ASN A 7 -45.38 -54.42 -41.87
CA ASN A 7 -45.87 -53.20 -41.25
C ASN A 7 -46.51 -53.44 -39.89
N TRP A 8 -46.52 -52.42 -39.01
CA TRP A 8 -47.70 -52.03 -38.22
C TRP A 8 -47.75 -50.50 -38.00
N VAL A 9 -48.52 -49.84 -38.87
CA VAL A 9 -49.59 -48.85 -38.64
C VAL A 9 -49.58 -47.95 -37.37
N ARG A 10 -49.38 -46.65 -37.64
CA ARG A 10 -50.12 -45.41 -37.22
C ARG A 10 -50.46 -45.21 -35.73
N HIS A 11 -50.17 -44.03 -35.18
CA HIS A 11 -50.99 -42.81 -35.27
C HIS A 11 -50.19 -41.56 -34.85
N ALA A 12 -50.52 -40.44 -35.49
CA ALA A 12 -49.83 -39.16 -35.44
C ALA A 12 -50.29 -38.29 -34.26
N ALA A 13 -49.40 -37.40 -33.82
CA ALA A 13 -49.77 -36.11 -33.26
C ALA A 13 -48.78 -35.05 -33.77
N VAL A 14 -49.35 -33.93 -34.20
CA VAL A 14 -48.82 -32.88 -35.06
C VAL A 14 -47.79 -32.01 -34.34
N LEU A 15 -46.68 -31.68 -35.02
CA LEU A 15 -45.84 -30.52 -34.72
C LEU A 15 -45.62 -29.72 -36.00
N LEU A 16 -46.17 -28.50 -35.99
CA LEU A 16 -46.04 -27.49 -37.04
C LEU A 16 -44.60 -26.96 -37.07
N SER A 17 -44.08 -26.84 -38.27
CA SER A 17 -42.75 -26.36 -38.60
C SER A 17 -42.61 -24.85 -38.37
N ALA A 18 -41.47 -24.43 -37.83
CA ALA A 18 -40.96 -23.07 -37.98
C ALA A 18 -39.49 -23.13 -38.44
N VAL A 19 -39.20 -22.30 -39.44
CA VAL A 19 -37.98 -22.23 -40.25
C VAL A 19 -36.76 -21.84 -39.39
N LEU A 20 -35.70 -22.65 -39.44
CA LEU A 20 -34.38 -22.30 -38.88
C LEU A 20 -33.48 -21.76 -40.00
N GLY A 21 -33.28 -20.44 -40.00
CA GLY A 21 -32.13 -19.82 -40.65
C GLY A 21 -30.88 -20.05 -39.79
N VAL A 22 -29.88 -20.72 -40.34
CA VAL A 22 -28.61 -20.98 -39.66
C VAL A 22 -27.72 -19.74 -39.78
N GLY A 23 -27.71 -18.90 -38.75
CA GLY A 23 -26.63 -17.95 -38.49
C GLY A 23 -25.63 -18.59 -37.55
N ALA A 24 -24.46 -18.99 -38.06
CA ALA A 24 -23.37 -19.50 -37.22
C ALA A 24 -22.67 -18.32 -36.52
N THR A 25 -23.02 -18.06 -35.26
CA THR A 25 -22.22 -17.21 -34.37
C THR A 25 -21.10 -18.06 -33.77
N ASN A 26 -19.90 -18.00 -34.35
CA ASN A 26 -18.71 -18.56 -33.70
C ASN A 26 -18.43 -17.73 -32.44
N SER A 27 -18.72 -18.33 -31.30
CA SER A 27 -18.43 -17.78 -29.98
C SER A 27 -16.96 -18.08 -29.68
N ILE A 28 -16.16 -17.03 -29.52
CA ILE A 28 -14.77 -17.09 -29.09
C ILE A 28 -14.75 -17.54 -27.63
N VAL A 29 -13.88 -18.50 -27.32
CA VAL A 29 -13.68 -19.06 -25.98
C VAL A 29 -13.30 -17.93 -24.99
N SER A 30 -13.94 -17.90 -23.82
CA SER A 30 -13.59 -17.00 -22.71
C SER A 30 -12.15 -17.24 -22.28
N ALA A 31 -11.30 -16.22 -22.36
CA ALA A 31 -10.03 -16.21 -21.64
C ALA A 31 -10.32 -15.78 -20.19
N ASP A 32 -10.52 -16.76 -19.31
CA ASP A 32 -10.62 -16.52 -17.88
C ASP A 32 -9.23 -16.28 -17.30
N ALA A 33 -8.89 -14.99 -17.13
CA ALA A 33 -7.97 -14.38 -16.17
C ALA A 33 -6.98 -13.39 -16.81
N ASN A 34 -6.96 -12.17 -16.28
CA ASN A 34 -5.84 -11.24 -16.47
C ASN A 34 -4.51 -11.93 -16.12
N PRO A 35 -3.38 -11.57 -16.76
CA PRO A 35 -2.09 -12.07 -16.30
C PRO A 35 -1.88 -11.59 -14.86
N PRO A 36 -1.11 -12.33 -14.04
CA PRO A 36 -0.75 -11.84 -12.72
C PRO A 36 -0.22 -10.42 -12.82
N PHE A 37 -0.62 -9.57 -11.88
CA PHE A 37 -0.11 -8.21 -11.76
C PHE A 37 1.44 -8.19 -11.83
N ILE A 38 2.02 -7.18 -12.48
CA ILE A 38 3.46 -6.92 -12.54
C ILE A 38 3.95 -6.28 -11.23
N PRO A 39 4.64 -7.00 -10.31
CA PRO A 39 5.19 -6.41 -9.09
C PRO A 39 5.95 -5.11 -9.34
N PRO A 40 5.99 -4.17 -8.39
CA PRO A 40 6.65 -2.90 -8.64
C PRO A 40 8.17 -3.04 -8.83
N ASP A 41 8.75 -4.13 -8.35
CA ASP A 41 10.14 -4.57 -8.53
C ASP A 41 10.31 -5.60 -9.66
N ALA A 42 9.29 -5.80 -10.50
CA ALA A 42 9.33 -6.79 -11.56
C ALA A 42 10.49 -6.53 -12.54
N SER A 43 11.13 -7.61 -12.98
CA SER A 43 12.14 -7.53 -14.03
C SER A 43 11.55 -7.01 -15.34
N TRP A 44 12.40 -6.43 -16.20
CA TRP A 44 12.02 -6.02 -17.55
C TRP A 44 11.38 -7.20 -18.33
N LEU A 45 11.89 -8.42 -18.17
CA LEU A 45 11.39 -9.62 -18.85
C LEU A 45 10.00 -10.01 -18.34
N THR A 46 9.74 -9.82 -17.04
CA THR A 46 8.40 -10.00 -16.47
C THR A 46 7.41 -9.04 -17.09
N THR A 47 7.80 -7.78 -17.29
CA THR A 47 6.96 -6.75 -17.93
C THR A 47 6.67 -7.08 -19.40
N VAL A 48 7.69 -7.49 -20.17
CA VAL A 48 7.49 -7.95 -21.57
C VAL A 48 6.51 -9.13 -21.62
N ASN A 49 6.71 -10.13 -20.77
CA ASN A 49 5.87 -11.33 -20.75
C ASN A 49 4.45 -11.07 -20.24
N TYR A 50 4.24 -10.06 -19.40
CA TYR A 50 2.90 -9.61 -19.01
C TYR A 50 2.08 -9.13 -20.21
N TYR A 51 2.66 -8.28 -21.06
CA TYR A 51 1.96 -7.77 -22.25
C TYR A 51 1.76 -8.83 -23.34
N ARG A 52 2.69 -9.79 -23.45
CA ARG A 52 2.51 -10.98 -24.29
C ARG A 52 1.37 -11.85 -23.78
N ALA A 53 1.32 -12.14 -22.48
CA ALA A 53 0.23 -12.89 -21.87
C ALA A 53 -1.12 -12.15 -22.03
N MET A 54 -1.13 -10.82 -21.96
CA MET A 54 -2.31 -9.98 -22.24
C MET A 54 -2.86 -10.19 -23.66
N SER A 55 -2.03 -10.64 -24.59
CA SER A 55 -2.42 -10.92 -25.97
C SER A 55 -2.50 -12.42 -26.26
N ASN A 56 -2.59 -13.26 -25.22
CA ASN A 56 -2.61 -14.72 -25.29
C ASN A 56 -1.41 -15.34 -26.02
N LEU A 57 -0.22 -14.75 -25.85
CA LEU A 57 1.03 -15.24 -26.42
C LEU A 57 1.89 -15.97 -25.38
N ALA A 58 2.66 -16.95 -25.83
CA ALA A 58 3.67 -17.61 -25.01
C ALA A 58 4.76 -16.60 -24.56
N PRO A 59 5.33 -16.77 -23.35
CA PRO A 59 6.42 -15.93 -22.88
C PRO A 59 7.68 -16.13 -23.73
N VAL A 60 8.51 -15.09 -23.79
CA VAL A 60 9.87 -15.11 -24.35
C VAL A 60 10.90 -15.28 -23.26
N SER A 61 12.09 -15.74 -23.62
CA SER A 61 13.26 -15.79 -22.74
C SER A 61 14.31 -14.74 -23.11
N GLU A 62 15.16 -14.38 -22.16
CA GLU A 62 16.29 -13.49 -22.40
C GLU A 62 17.41 -14.21 -23.18
N ASN A 63 17.98 -13.51 -24.17
CA ASN A 63 19.28 -13.81 -24.73
C ASN A 63 20.32 -12.79 -24.21
N PRO A 64 21.24 -13.21 -23.33
CA PRO A 64 22.20 -12.29 -22.70
C PRO A 64 23.11 -11.55 -23.70
N THR A 65 23.43 -12.17 -24.84
CA THR A 65 24.22 -11.51 -25.90
C THR A 65 23.44 -10.38 -26.55
N PHE A 66 22.12 -10.55 -26.72
CA PHE A 66 21.26 -9.48 -27.24
C PHE A 66 21.12 -8.36 -26.21
N SER A 67 20.97 -8.70 -24.92
CA SER A 67 20.93 -7.73 -23.83
C SER A 67 22.21 -6.88 -23.74
N ALA A 68 23.39 -7.50 -23.91
CA ALA A 68 24.66 -6.77 -23.92
C ALA A 68 24.75 -5.76 -25.08
N GLY A 69 24.33 -6.16 -26.29
CA GLY A 69 24.24 -5.25 -27.43
C GLY A 69 23.23 -4.13 -27.20
N ALA A 70 22.06 -4.46 -26.66
CA ALA A 70 21.02 -3.48 -26.33
C ALA A 70 21.49 -2.46 -25.30
N TYR A 71 22.30 -2.87 -24.32
CA TYR A 71 22.91 -1.95 -23.35
C TYR A 71 23.88 -0.98 -24.04
N ASN A 72 24.75 -1.49 -24.92
CA ASN A 72 25.69 -0.66 -25.67
C ASN A 72 24.96 0.39 -26.52
N HIS A 73 23.88 -0.01 -27.21
CA HIS A 73 23.08 0.90 -28.02
C HIS A 73 22.38 1.98 -27.19
N SER A 74 21.84 1.60 -26.04
CA SER A 74 21.24 2.56 -25.10
C SER A 74 22.25 3.60 -24.65
N CYS A 75 23.49 3.20 -24.31
CA CYS A 75 24.54 4.17 -23.96
C CYS A 75 24.97 5.04 -25.14
N TYR A 76 24.95 4.51 -26.36
CA TYR A 76 25.21 5.27 -27.58
C TYR A 76 24.17 6.38 -27.78
N MET A 77 22.88 6.07 -27.62
CA MET A 77 21.80 7.06 -27.78
C MET A 77 21.90 8.23 -26.80
N LEU A 78 22.40 8.01 -25.58
CA LEU A 78 22.62 9.10 -24.61
C LEU A 78 23.66 10.12 -25.08
N GLN A 79 24.60 9.71 -25.93
CA GLN A 79 25.69 10.57 -26.41
C GLN A 79 25.37 11.18 -27.79
N ASN A 80 24.57 10.49 -28.60
CA ASN A 80 24.39 10.83 -30.02
C ASN A 80 22.94 11.15 -30.42
N GLY A 81 21.98 11.01 -29.50
CA GLY A 81 20.55 11.21 -29.77
C GLY A 81 19.82 9.91 -30.11
N ILE A 82 18.49 10.01 -30.26
CA ILE A 82 17.62 8.86 -30.51
C ILE A 82 17.83 8.38 -31.95
N SER A 83 18.19 7.12 -32.12
CA SER A 83 18.38 6.48 -33.42
C SER A 83 18.19 4.97 -33.27
N HIS A 84 17.93 4.26 -34.37
CA HIS A 84 18.10 2.81 -34.45
C HIS A 84 19.50 2.43 -34.94
N ASP A 85 20.13 3.31 -35.73
CA ASP A 85 21.45 3.10 -36.33
C ASP A 85 22.55 3.76 -35.49
N GLU A 86 23.69 3.10 -35.37
CA GLU A 86 24.92 3.72 -34.90
C GLU A 86 25.82 4.10 -36.07
N ILE A 87 26.49 5.26 -35.94
CA ILE A 87 27.44 5.74 -36.95
C ILE A 87 28.87 5.35 -36.49
N PRO A 88 29.60 4.53 -37.27
CA PRO A 88 30.98 4.18 -36.96
C PRO A 88 31.86 5.40 -36.72
N GLY A 89 32.62 5.37 -35.63
CA GLY A 89 33.54 6.45 -35.23
C GLY A 89 32.93 7.51 -34.30
N LEU A 90 31.62 7.51 -34.05
CA LEU A 90 31.03 8.35 -33.02
C LEU A 90 31.25 7.75 -31.61
N PRO A 91 31.29 8.59 -30.55
CA PRO A 91 31.44 8.13 -29.17
C PRO A 91 30.41 7.08 -28.79
N GLY A 92 30.86 6.00 -28.14
CA GLY A 92 30.01 4.89 -27.70
C GLY A 92 29.65 3.86 -28.78
N TYR A 93 30.11 4.03 -30.03
CA TYR A 93 29.84 3.07 -31.11
C TYR A 93 30.34 1.66 -30.77
N THR A 94 29.50 0.65 -31.02
CA THR A 94 29.90 -0.76 -31.03
C THR A 94 29.14 -1.55 -32.10
N ASP A 95 29.78 -2.52 -32.76
CA ASP A 95 29.10 -3.38 -33.74
C ASP A 95 27.89 -4.11 -33.13
N SER A 96 28.01 -4.53 -31.86
CA SER A 96 26.92 -5.19 -31.14
C SER A 96 25.73 -4.26 -30.83
N GLY A 97 26.02 -2.97 -30.61
CA GLY A 97 25.03 -1.95 -30.31
C GLY A 97 24.27 -1.56 -31.57
N ASP A 98 24.99 -1.34 -32.67
CA ASP A 98 24.38 -1.08 -33.98
C ASP A 98 23.41 -2.19 -34.40
N ILE A 99 23.82 -3.46 -34.26
CA ILE A 99 22.95 -4.60 -34.55
C ILE A 99 21.72 -4.61 -33.63
N ALA A 100 21.87 -4.29 -32.35
CA ALA A 100 20.77 -4.31 -31.39
C ALA A 100 19.76 -3.18 -31.64
N GLY A 101 20.22 -1.97 -31.94
CA GLY A 101 19.37 -0.83 -32.30
C GLY A 101 18.54 -1.09 -33.56
N ASN A 102 19.20 -1.63 -34.60
CA ASN A 102 18.56 -2.06 -35.86
C ASN A 102 17.52 -3.18 -35.67
N SER A 103 17.65 -3.95 -34.60
CA SER A 103 16.82 -5.13 -34.33
C SER A 103 15.75 -4.90 -33.24
N GLY A 104 15.66 -3.68 -32.70
CA GLY A 104 14.95 -3.45 -31.46
C GLY A 104 14.06 -2.22 -31.44
N ASN A 105 13.18 -2.19 -30.44
CA ASN A 105 12.51 -0.98 -30.01
C ASN A 105 13.51 -0.11 -29.24
N VAL A 106 13.51 1.21 -29.47
CA VAL A 106 14.40 2.15 -28.79
C VAL A 106 13.60 3.26 -28.10
N ALA A 107 14.08 3.74 -26.95
CA ALA A 107 13.47 4.84 -26.22
C ALA A 107 14.52 5.58 -25.38
N VAL A 108 14.21 6.84 -25.07
CA VAL A 108 14.99 7.68 -24.17
C VAL A 108 14.09 8.46 -23.23
N SER A 109 14.65 8.93 -22.13
CA SER A 109 14.01 9.79 -21.15
C SER A 109 14.98 10.86 -20.66
N SER A 110 14.48 12.06 -20.42
CA SER A 110 15.23 13.13 -19.77
C SER A 110 15.32 12.93 -18.24
N VAL A 111 14.59 11.96 -17.70
CA VAL A 111 14.59 11.58 -16.30
C VAL A 111 15.65 10.49 -16.08
N TYR A 112 16.57 10.73 -15.14
CA TYR A 112 17.56 9.75 -14.72
C TYR A 112 16.92 8.65 -13.86
N GLY A 113 17.33 7.39 -14.05
CA GLY A 113 16.88 6.27 -13.21
C GLY A 113 15.40 5.94 -13.40
N ILE A 114 14.86 6.21 -14.59
CA ILE A 114 13.52 5.74 -14.98
C ILE A 114 13.54 4.20 -15.02
N GLU A 115 12.45 3.55 -14.64
CA GLU A 115 12.43 2.09 -14.54
C GLU A 115 12.32 1.44 -15.93
N ALA A 116 12.92 0.25 -16.11
CA ALA A 116 12.83 -0.51 -17.35
C ALA A 116 11.39 -0.74 -17.80
N ARG A 117 10.49 -0.95 -16.82
CA ARG A 117 9.06 -1.04 -17.03
C ARG A 117 8.49 0.17 -17.77
N GLN A 118 8.89 1.38 -17.41
CA GLN A 118 8.35 2.61 -18.02
C GLN A 118 8.75 2.73 -19.50
N HIS A 119 9.96 2.29 -19.87
CA HIS A 119 10.37 2.19 -21.27
C HIS A 119 9.53 1.15 -22.05
N ILE A 120 9.28 0.00 -21.43
CA ILE A 120 8.45 -1.05 -22.04
C ILE A 120 7.01 -0.59 -22.21
N GLU A 121 6.41 0.01 -21.19
CA GLU A 121 5.06 0.55 -21.26
C GLU A 121 4.94 1.67 -22.29
N LEU A 122 5.97 2.51 -22.45
CA LEU A 122 6.03 3.49 -23.53
C LEU A 122 5.93 2.82 -24.91
N TRP A 123 6.72 1.77 -25.17
CA TRP A 123 6.63 1.00 -26.42
C TRP A 123 5.26 0.36 -26.61
N MET A 124 4.62 -0.12 -25.54
CA MET A 124 3.28 -0.69 -25.59
C MET A 124 2.17 0.37 -25.83
N THR A 125 2.47 1.67 -25.72
CA THR A 125 1.55 2.74 -26.13
C THR A 125 1.69 3.14 -27.60
N GLY A 126 2.79 2.75 -28.25
CA GLY A 126 3.06 3.00 -29.67
C GLY A 126 2.74 1.78 -30.53
N PRO A 127 1.88 1.86 -31.55
CA PRO A 127 1.46 0.68 -32.31
C PRO A 127 2.60 -0.03 -33.02
N PHE A 128 3.59 0.69 -33.58
CA PHE A 128 4.65 0.06 -34.35
C PHE A 128 5.64 -0.72 -33.44
N HIS A 129 6.00 -0.16 -32.29
CA HIS A 129 6.82 -0.84 -31.28
C HIS A 129 6.06 -2.01 -30.63
N THR A 130 4.75 -1.85 -30.38
CA THR A 130 3.89 -2.91 -29.84
C THR A 130 3.89 -4.14 -30.74
N VAL A 131 3.82 -3.96 -32.06
CA VAL A 131 3.87 -5.08 -33.03
C VAL A 131 5.12 -5.93 -32.83
N GLY A 132 6.27 -5.32 -32.52
CA GLY A 132 7.51 -6.04 -32.27
C GLY A 132 7.42 -7.01 -31.09
N VAL A 133 6.86 -6.54 -29.98
CA VAL A 133 6.69 -7.32 -28.73
C VAL A 133 5.67 -8.46 -28.90
N LEU A 134 4.64 -8.24 -29.72
CA LEU A 134 3.51 -9.16 -29.88
C LEU A 134 3.65 -10.12 -31.06
N ARG A 135 4.81 -10.21 -31.71
CA ARG A 135 5.02 -11.22 -32.76
C ARG A 135 4.85 -12.63 -32.19
N PRO A 136 4.00 -13.48 -32.79
CA PRO A 136 3.72 -14.81 -32.24
C PRO A 136 4.88 -15.79 -32.36
N ASN A 137 5.79 -15.58 -33.31
CA ASN A 137 6.99 -16.39 -33.50
C ASN A 137 8.22 -15.83 -32.75
N LEU A 138 8.08 -14.79 -31.93
CA LEU A 138 9.17 -14.31 -31.09
C LEU A 138 9.43 -15.29 -29.94
N GLN A 139 10.67 -15.77 -29.82
CA GLN A 139 11.10 -16.75 -28.81
C GLN A 139 12.08 -16.16 -27.80
N THR A 140 13.05 -15.38 -28.27
CA THR A 140 14.05 -14.74 -27.42
C THR A 140 14.12 -13.24 -27.66
N VAL A 141 14.50 -12.48 -26.63
CA VAL A 141 14.65 -11.02 -26.67
C VAL A 141 15.89 -10.60 -25.88
N GLY A 142 16.41 -9.41 -26.13
CA GLY A 142 17.47 -8.81 -25.31
C GLY A 142 17.10 -7.41 -24.90
N PHE A 143 17.33 -7.05 -23.64
CA PHE A 143 17.04 -5.71 -23.13
C PHE A 143 18.27 -5.12 -22.47
N GLY A 144 18.53 -3.84 -22.73
CA GLY A 144 19.59 -3.11 -22.06
C GLY A 144 19.20 -1.65 -21.86
N GLN A 145 19.36 -1.18 -20.63
CA GLN A 145 19.12 0.20 -20.23
C GLN A 145 20.43 0.84 -19.77
N CYS A 146 20.65 2.09 -20.17
CA CYS A 146 21.78 2.91 -19.76
C CYS A 146 21.27 4.20 -19.12
N ASP A 147 21.81 4.57 -17.96
CA ASP A 147 21.49 5.80 -17.24
C ASP A 147 22.76 6.64 -17.04
N ASN A 148 22.70 7.94 -17.34
CA ASN A 148 23.84 8.84 -17.19
C ASN A 148 23.37 10.25 -16.83
N THR A 149 23.81 10.78 -15.68
CA THR A 149 23.47 12.14 -15.24
C THR A 149 24.21 13.24 -16.00
N ALA A 150 25.30 12.91 -16.69
CA ALA A 150 26.14 13.86 -17.43
C ALA A 150 25.64 14.14 -18.85
N THR A 151 24.71 13.35 -19.37
CA THR A 151 24.18 13.52 -20.75
C THR A 151 22.94 14.41 -20.77
N SER A 152 22.73 15.11 -21.89
CA SER A 152 21.62 16.05 -22.09
C SER A 152 21.22 16.07 -23.58
N PRO A 153 19.92 16.14 -23.93
CA PRO A 153 18.77 16.24 -23.03
C PRO A 153 18.39 14.92 -22.35
N TRP A 154 18.91 13.79 -22.82
CA TRP A 154 18.56 12.45 -22.36
C TRP A 154 19.48 11.97 -21.23
N ARG A 155 18.88 11.36 -20.21
CA ARG A 155 19.57 10.84 -19.02
C ARG A 155 19.33 9.36 -18.77
N SER A 156 18.38 8.77 -19.49
CA SER A 156 18.13 7.34 -19.54
C SER A 156 17.76 6.91 -20.95
N ALA A 157 18.21 5.74 -21.38
CA ALA A 157 17.91 5.16 -22.67
C ALA A 157 17.73 3.65 -22.54
N ALA A 158 16.86 3.07 -23.35
CA ALA A 158 16.61 1.63 -23.37
C ALA A 158 16.45 1.13 -24.80
N THR A 159 16.87 -0.12 -25.00
CA THR A 159 16.75 -0.87 -26.25
C THR A 159 16.21 -2.25 -25.92
N LEU A 160 15.21 -2.71 -26.68
CA LEU A 160 14.65 -4.06 -26.59
C LEU A 160 14.69 -4.72 -27.96
N ASP A 161 15.58 -5.69 -28.14
CA ASP A 161 15.68 -6.49 -29.35
C ASP A 161 14.48 -7.43 -29.48
N VAL A 162 13.70 -7.23 -30.55
CA VAL A 162 12.45 -7.95 -30.83
C VAL A 162 12.43 -8.57 -32.23
N LEU A 163 13.59 -8.61 -32.91
CA LEU A 163 13.71 -9.11 -34.28
C LEU A 163 14.64 -10.32 -34.39
N ARG A 164 15.80 -10.34 -33.72
CA ARG A 164 16.78 -11.43 -33.91
C ARG A 164 16.33 -12.76 -33.30
N GLY A 165 15.42 -12.73 -32.34
CA GLY A 165 14.91 -13.93 -31.67
C GLY A 165 13.63 -14.52 -32.26
N LEU A 166 13.27 -14.14 -33.49
CA LEU A 166 12.13 -14.74 -34.20
C LEU A 166 12.46 -16.17 -34.68
N SER A 167 11.54 -17.10 -34.46
CA SER A 167 11.56 -18.43 -35.07
C SER A 167 10.93 -18.40 -36.47
N GLY A 168 10.86 -19.56 -37.14
CA GLY A 168 10.19 -19.74 -38.43
C GLY A 168 8.70 -19.29 -38.45
N PRO A 169 7.99 -19.53 -39.56
CA PRO A 169 6.63 -19.01 -39.78
C PRO A 169 5.67 -19.34 -38.63
N SER A 170 4.79 -18.39 -38.33
CA SER A 170 3.75 -18.58 -37.32
C SER A 170 2.59 -19.39 -37.87
N ASN A 171 2.07 -20.35 -37.09
CA ASN A 171 0.88 -21.15 -37.41
C ASN A 171 -0.39 -20.63 -36.71
N GLN A 172 -0.45 -19.33 -36.39
CA GLN A 172 -1.62 -18.74 -35.74
C GLN A 172 -2.84 -18.81 -36.67
N THR A 173 -3.98 -19.21 -36.11
CA THR A 173 -5.26 -19.33 -36.83
C THR A 173 -6.28 -18.29 -36.37
N GLU A 174 -6.03 -17.67 -35.21
CA GLU A 174 -6.81 -16.60 -34.62
C GLU A 174 -6.01 -15.29 -34.55
N PRO A 175 -6.69 -14.13 -34.54
CA PRO A 175 -6.04 -12.84 -34.40
C PRO A 175 -5.42 -12.67 -33.01
N ILE A 176 -4.26 -12.03 -32.96
CA ILE A 176 -3.64 -11.60 -31.70
C ILE A 176 -4.13 -10.18 -31.43
N LEU A 177 -4.76 -9.99 -30.27
CA LEU A 177 -5.46 -8.76 -29.91
C LEU A 177 -4.72 -8.03 -28.81
N PHE A 178 -4.63 -6.70 -28.92
CA PHE A 178 -4.07 -5.85 -27.89
C PHE A 178 -4.86 -4.55 -27.70
N PRO A 179 -5.30 -4.22 -26.47
CA PRO A 179 -5.44 -5.14 -25.33
C PRO A 179 -6.29 -6.37 -25.70
N GLY A 180 -5.95 -7.53 -25.13
CA GLY A 180 -6.60 -8.79 -25.49
C GLY A 180 -8.05 -8.90 -25.05
N ASN A 181 -8.76 -9.89 -25.60
CA ASN A 181 -10.17 -10.13 -25.29
C ASN A 181 -10.37 -10.49 -23.80
N GLY A 182 -11.22 -9.74 -23.12
CA GLY A 182 -11.51 -9.87 -21.68
C GLY A 182 -10.44 -9.26 -20.77
N MET A 183 -9.36 -8.69 -21.32
CA MET A 183 -8.21 -8.28 -20.52
C MET A 183 -8.34 -6.86 -19.99
N THR A 184 -7.68 -6.60 -18.86
CA THR A 184 -7.59 -5.27 -18.23
C THR A 184 -6.20 -4.69 -18.45
N THR A 185 -6.11 -3.51 -19.04
CA THR A 185 -4.86 -2.78 -19.27
C THR A 185 -4.75 -1.54 -18.39
N ASN A 186 -3.54 -1.23 -17.94
CA ASN A 186 -3.21 0.04 -17.29
C ASN A 186 -2.93 1.19 -18.26
N LEU A 187 -2.72 0.87 -19.54
CA LEU A 187 -2.44 1.87 -20.55
C LEU A 187 -3.75 2.51 -21.01
N SER A 188 -3.75 3.82 -21.25
CA SER A 188 -4.97 4.59 -21.58
C SER A 188 -4.81 5.54 -22.75
N GLN A 189 -3.60 5.79 -23.21
CA GLN A 189 -3.31 6.80 -24.24
C GLN A 189 -2.06 6.45 -25.04
N PHE A 190 -2.01 6.94 -26.27
CA PHE A 190 -0.79 7.08 -27.05
C PHE A 190 0.10 8.17 -26.45
N ILE A 191 1.40 7.92 -26.30
CA ILE A 191 2.36 8.89 -25.75
C ILE A 191 3.22 9.48 -26.87
N THR A 192 4.05 8.66 -27.51
CA THR A 192 4.89 9.08 -28.63
C THR A 192 5.38 7.86 -29.41
N GLU A 193 5.63 8.04 -30.71
CA GLU A 193 6.23 7.05 -31.59
C GLU A 193 6.76 7.73 -32.87
N SER A 194 7.78 7.16 -33.49
CA SER A 194 8.26 7.54 -34.82
C SER A 194 8.29 6.32 -35.74
N PRO A 195 7.69 6.35 -36.94
CA PRO A 195 6.87 7.45 -37.48
C PRO A 195 5.61 7.68 -36.63
N ASN A 196 5.11 8.92 -36.58
CA ASN A 196 3.96 9.24 -35.74
C ASN A 196 2.65 8.75 -36.39
N PRO A 197 1.92 7.78 -35.79
CA PRO A 197 0.72 7.21 -36.39
C PRO A 197 -0.43 8.22 -36.57
N LEU A 198 -0.48 9.28 -35.76
CA LEU A 198 -1.52 10.31 -35.84
C LEU A 198 -1.45 11.10 -37.15
N THR A 199 -0.29 11.16 -37.78
CA THR A 199 -0.12 11.84 -39.08
C THR A 199 -0.94 11.19 -40.18
N PHE A 200 -1.05 9.85 -40.17
CA PHE A 200 -1.87 9.10 -41.12
C PHE A 200 -3.38 9.28 -40.88
N CYS A 201 -3.76 9.71 -39.67
CA CYS A 201 -5.13 10.05 -39.31
C CYS A 201 -5.49 11.51 -39.61
N GLY A 202 -4.52 12.33 -40.07
CA GLY A 202 -4.69 13.78 -40.16
C GLY A 202 -4.86 14.45 -38.79
N TRP A 203 -4.32 13.83 -37.74
CA TRP A 203 -4.50 14.22 -36.35
C TRP A 203 -3.22 14.80 -35.75
N THR A 204 -3.38 15.71 -34.80
CA THR A 204 -2.32 16.22 -33.93
C THR A 204 -2.76 16.12 -32.46
N GLY A 205 -1.80 16.23 -31.54
CA GLY A 205 -2.05 16.21 -30.09
C GLY A 205 -2.11 14.81 -29.47
N ALA A 206 -2.85 14.68 -28.37
CA ALA A 206 -3.03 13.42 -27.67
C ALA A 206 -4.07 12.52 -28.36
N ALA A 207 -3.95 11.21 -28.14
CA ALA A 207 -4.90 10.20 -28.60
C ALA A 207 -5.05 9.09 -27.56
N GLY A 208 -6.11 8.28 -27.69
CA GLY A 208 -6.33 7.10 -26.86
C GLY A 208 -5.31 6.00 -27.11
N LEU A 209 -5.31 4.99 -26.24
CA LEU A 209 -4.46 3.81 -26.41
C LEU A 209 -4.78 3.17 -27.76
N PRO A 210 -3.78 2.99 -28.66
CA PRO A 210 -3.97 2.26 -29.90
C PRO A 210 -4.35 0.80 -29.61
N VAL A 211 -5.41 0.34 -30.27
CA VAL A 211 -5.94 -1.01 -30.18
C VAL A 211 -5.55 -1.77 -31.44
N LEU A 212 -4.96 -2.95 -31.30
CA LEU A 212 -4.35 -3.70 -32.41
C LEU A 212 -5.01 -5.06 -32.59
N ALA A 213 -5.08 -5.49 -33.85
CA ALA A 213 -5.32 -6.89 -34.24
C ALA A 213 -4.26 -7.31 -35.26
N LEU A 214 -3.41 -8.27 -34.90
CA LEU A 214 -2.50 -8.93 -35.84
C LEU A 214 -3.27 -10.12 -36.43
N MET A 215 -3.59 -10.03 -37.72
CA MET A 215 -4.44 -11.02 -38.40
C MET A 215 -3.62 -12.23 -38.84
N PRO A 216 -4.17 -13.46 -38.75
CA PRO A 216 -3.45 -14.63 -39.24
C PRO A 216 -3.42 -14.66 -40.79
N GLU A 217 -4.41 -14.05 -41.44
CA GLU A 217 -4.45 -13.85 -42.89
C GLU A 217 -3.90 -12.48 -43.35
N ALA A 218 -3.40 -12.44 -44.59
CA ALA A 218 -3.03 -11.19 -45.24
C ALA A 218 -4.26 -10.29 -45.47
N LEU A 219 -4.09 -8.99 -45.24
CA LEU A 219 -5.12 -8.00 -45.51
C LEU A 219 -5.21 -7.76 -47.03
N THR A 220 -6.42 -7.88 -47.59
CA THR A 220 -6.70 -7.73 -49.03
C THR A 220 -7.36 -6.39 -49.39
N GLY A 221 -7.65 -5.56 -48.38
CA GLY A 221 -8.24 -4.23 -48.57
C GLY A 221 -8.38 -3.48 -47.24
N ASN A 222 -9.06 -2.34 -47.29
CA ASN A 222 -9.26 -1.48 -46.12
C ASN A 222 -10.03 -2.20 -45.00
N ALA A 223 -9.70 -1.85 -43.76
CA ALA A 223 -10.41 -2.29 -42.58
C ALA A 223 -11.28 -1.16 -42.02
N ALA A 224 -12.33 -1.54 -41.28
CA ALA A 224 -13.17 -0.63 -40.52
C ALA A 224 -13.26 -1.10 -39.07
N ALA A 225 -13.41 -0.18 -38.13
CA ALA A 225 -13.56 -0.53 -36.72
C ALA A 225 -14.45 0.48 -35.97
N ALA A 226 -15.05 0.00 -34.89
CA ALA A 226 -15.81 0.79 -33.95
C ALA A 226 -15.38 0.41 -32.52
N ILE A 227 -15.20 1.41 -31.66
CA ILE A 227 -14.95 1.22 -30.22
C ILE A 227 -16.06 1.92 -29.45
N ARG A 228 -16.64 1.22 -28.47
CA ARG A 228 -17.68 1.74 -27.59
C ARG A 228 -17.36 1.40 -26.14
N GLY A 229 -17.27 2.40 -25.27
CA GLY A 229 -17.19 2.24 -23.82
C GLY A 229 -18.57 2.01 -23.22
N ALA A 230 -18.65 1.21 -22.16
CA ALA A 230 -19.91 0.94 -21.46
C ALA A 230 -20.48 2.22 -20.83
N ALA A 231 -19.63 3.05 -20.23
CA ALA A 231 -19.99 4.38 -19.74
C ALA A 231 -19.68 5.50 -20.74
N SER A 232 -18.59 5.35 -21.50
CA SER A 232 -18.05 6.39 -22.38
C SER A 232 -18.78 6.52 -23.71
N GLY A 233 -19.60 5.53 -24.09
CA GLY A 233 -20.33 5.53 -25.36
C GLY A 233 -19.43 5.30 -26.57
N GLN A 234 -19.92 5.67 -27.76
CA GLN A 234 -19.19 5.48 -29.03
C GLN A 234 -18.00 6.44 -29.13
N LEU A 235 -16.82 5.92 -29.45
CA LEU A 235 -15.61 6.72 -29.66
C LEU A 235 -15.40 7.06 -31.14
N ASP A 236 -14.82 8.24 -31.38
CA ASP A 236 -14.22 8.61 -32.66
C ASP A 236 -12.88 7.89 -32.81
N VAL A 237 -12.68 7.21 -33.95
CA VAL A 237 -11.53 6.31 -34.17
C VAL A 237 -10.95 6.48 -35.57
N CYS A 238 -9.64 6.29 -35.67
CA CYS A 238 -8.89 6.20 -36.92
C CYS A 238 -8.37 4.77 -37.11
N VAL A 239 -8.57 4.19 -38.30
CA VAL A 239 -8.12 2.82 -38.62
C VAL A 239 -6.94 2.87 -39.59
N LEU A 240 -5.82 2.30 -39.18
CA LEU A 240 -4.59 2.22 -39.99
C LEU A 240 -4.31 0.77 -40.39
N THR A 241 -3.88 0.63 -41.64
CA THR A 241 -3.41 -0.61 -42.25
C THR A 241 -2.23 -0.29 -43.17
N GLN A 242 -1.64 -1.31 -43.80
CA GLN A 242 -0.63 -1.09 -44.85
C GLN A 242 -1.13 -0.22 -46.03
N PHE A 243 -2.44 -0.15 -46.28
CA PHE A 243 -3.00 0.52 -47.47
C PHE A 243 -3.15 2.04 -47.34
N ASN A 244 -3.16 2.56 -46.11
CA ASN A 244 -3.33 3.99 -45.83
C ASN A 244 -2.20 4.56 -44.96
N THR A 245 -1.07 3.84 -44.89
CA THR A 245 0.17 4.28 -44.27
C THR A 245 1.30 4.26 -45.31
N THR A 246 2.46 4.85 -45.00
CA THR A 246 3.60 4.91 -45.91
C THR A 246 4.92 4.63 -45.19
N GLY A 247 5.97 4.30 -45.95
CA GLY A 247 7.32 4.09 -45.40
C GLY A 247 7.39 2.92 -44.43
N VAL A 248 8.19 3.05 -43.37
CA VAL A 248 8.42 2.01 -42.37
C VAL A 248 7.11 1.57 -41.67
N ALA A 249 6.18 2.50 -41.43
CA ALA A 249 4.86 2.16 -40.88
C ALA A 249 4.13 1.13 -41.76
N SER A 250 4.03 1.40 -43.08
CA SER A 250 3.39 0.48 -44.02
C SER A 250 4.08 -0.89 -44.07
N GLN A 251 5.41 -0.92 -43.97
CA GLN A 251 6.20 -2.15 -43.99
C GLN A 251 5.96 -2.99 -42.73
N ILE A 252 5.92 -2.36 -41.54
CA ILE A 252 5.63 -3.05 -40.27
C ILE A 252 4.22 -3.64 -40.28
N LEU A 253 3.21 -2.85 -40.69
CA LEU A 253 1.82 -3.31 -40.74
C LEU A 253 1.62 -4.42 -41.79
N ALA A 254 2.29 -4.32 -42.94
CA ALA A 254 2.26 -5.34 -44.00
C ALA A 254 2.87 -6.66 -43.56
N ALA A 255 4.08 -6.62 -42.99
CA ALA A 255 4.84 -7.81 -42.61
C ALA A 255 4.17 -8.62 -41.47
N ASN A 256 3.24 -8.02 -40.74
CA ASN A 256 2.59 -8.64 -39.58
C ASN A 256 1.06 -8.66 -39.68
N ASN A 257 0.49 -8.35 -40.87
CA ASN A 257 -0.95 -8.32 -41.14
C ASN A 257 -1.78 -7.52 -40.11
N VAL A 258 -1.31 -6.33 -39.76
CA VAL A 258 -1.83 -5.59 -38.60
C VAL A 258 -2.90 -4.58 -39.00
N VAL A 259 -3.98 -4.55 -38.23
CA VAL A 259 -4.92 -3.43 -38.20
C VAL A 259 -4.75 -2.68 -36.88
N VAL A 260 -4.53 -1.37 -36.95
CA VAL A 260 -4.42 -0.48 -35.78
C VAL A 260 -5.66 0.41 -35.74
N VAL A 261 -6.29 0.53 -34.56
CA VAL A 261 -7.44 1.39 -34.31
C VAL A 261 -7.07 2.38 -33.23
N ILE A 262 -7.04 3.68 -33.56
CA ILE A 262 -6.60 4.74 -32.66
C ILE A 262 -7.82 5.55 -32.22
N PRO A 263 -8.21 5.53 -30.93
CA PRO A 263 -9.24 6.41 -30.40
C PRO A 263 -8.77 7.87 -30.39
N ARG A 264 -9.65 8.82 -30.71
CA ARG A 264 -9.33 10.25 -30.73
C ARG A 264 -8.99 10.81 -29.36
N ALA A 265 -9.61 10.28 -28.31
CA ALA A 265 -9.44 10.74 -26.94
C ALA A 265 -8.81 9.65 -26.05
N ARG A 266 -8.12 10.09 -24.98
CA ARG A 266 -7.65 9.21 -23.90
C ARG A 266 -8.80 8.34 -23.39
N LEU A 267 -8.53 7.04 -23.23
CA LEU A 267 -9.51 6.11 -22.69
C LEU A 267 -9.66 6.33 -21.18
N ALA A 268 -10.90 6.60 -20.74
CA ALA A 268 -11.26 6.62 -19.32
C ALA A 268 -11.24 5.19 -18.75
N SER A 269 -11.24 5.06 -17.41
CA SER A 269 -11.45 3.77 -16.78
C SER A 269 -12.87 3.28 -17.06
N ASP A 270 -12.98 2.26 -17.90
CA ASP A 270 -14.23 1.76 -18.49
C ASP A 270 -13.97 0.41 -19.16
N THR A 271 -15.03 -0.33 -19.48
CA THR A 271 -14.96 -1.51 -20.34
C THR A 271 -15.37 -1.13 -21.77
N TYR A 272 -14.51 -1.43 -22.73
CA TYR A 272 -14.69 -1.12 -24.14
C TYR A 272 -14.97 -2.38 -24.94
N SER A 273 -16.00 -2.33 -25.79
CA SER A 273 -16.23 -3.31 -26.86
C SER A 273 -15.64 -2.79 -28.17
N VAL A 274 -14.93 -3.65 -28.89
CA VAL A 274 -14.33 -3.39 -30.19
C VAL A 274 -15.00 -4.29 -31.23
N ALA A 275 -15.44 -3.69 -32.34
CA ALA A 275 -15.90 -4.40 -33.52
C ALA A 275 -14.99 -4.01 -34.69
N LEU A 276 -14.28 -4.99 -35.25
CA LEU A 276 -13.30 -4.80 -36.34
C LEU A 276 -13.70 -5.66 -37.54
N PHE A 277 -13.63 -5.06 -38.72
CA PHE A 277 -14.02 -5.68 -39.98
C PHE A 277 -12.89 -5.53 -40.99
N THR A 278 -12.40 -6.65 -41.50
CA THR A 278 -11.59 -6.72 -42.72
C THR A 278 -12.44 -7.35 -43.83
N PRO A 279 -12.00 -7.33 -45.11
CA PRO A 279 -12.71 -8.04 -46.17
C PRO A 279 -12.86 -9.55 -45.92
N ASN A 280 -11.97 -10.14 -45.11
CA ASN A 280 -11.89 -11.58 -44.89
C ASN A 280 -12.50 -12.01 -43.55
N ARG A 281 -12.56 -11.13 -42.54
CA ARG A 281 -12.93 -11.51 -41.17
C ARG A 281 -13.58 -10.36 -40.40
N ALA A 282 -14.60 -10.69 -39.61
CA ALA A 282 -15.11 -9.84 -38.54
C ALA A 282 -14.58 -10.35 -37.19
N VAL A 283 -14.05 -9.43 -36.37
CA VAL A 283 -13.46 -9.73 -35.06
C VAL A 283 -14.12 -8.82 -34.03
N ASN A 284 -14.69 -9.41 -32.98
CA ASN A 284 -15.30 -8.67 -31.89
C ASN A 284 -14.65 -9.08 -30.58
N TRP A 285 -14.28 -8.13 -29.74
CA TRP A 285 -13.75 -8.41 -28.41
C TRP A 285 -14.03 -7.27 -27.46
N SER A 286 -13.74 -7.48 -26.18
CA SER A 286 -13.79 -6.42 -25.19
C SER A 286 -12.50 -6.35 -24.39
N PHE A 287 -12.22 -5.19 -23.79
CA PHE A 287 -11.14 -5.02 -22.82
C PHE A 287 -11.54 -3.94 -21.81
N THR A 288 -10.91 -3.93 -20.65
CA THR A 288 -11.10 -2.92 -19.61
C THR A 288 -9.87 -2.04 -19.50
N VAL A 289 -10.07 -0.74 -19.37
CA VAL A 289 -9.01 0.20 -18.97
C VAL A 289 -9.15 0.44 -17.49
N ASP A 290 -8.08 0.15 -16.75
CA ASP A 290 -7.94 0.51 -15.34
C ASP A 290 -6.48 0.89 -15.14
N PRO A 291 -6.15 2.19 -15.07
CA PRO A 291 -4.78 2.66 -14.86
C PRO A 291 -4.09 2.07 -13.62
N THR A 292 -4.83 1.50 -12.67
CA THR A 292 -4.30 0.84 -11.47
C THR A 292 -3.99 -0.65 -11.66
N ALA A 293 -4.46 -1.27 -12.76
CA ALA A 293 -4.42 -2.72 -12.96
C ALA A 293 -3.02 -3.31 -13.03
N ALA A 294 -2.04 -2.59 -13.60
CA ALA A 294 -0.68 -3.06 -13.66
C ALA A 294 0.14 -2.71 -12.40
N SER A 295 -0.44 -2.00 -11.44
CA SER A 295 0.16 -1.71 -10.13
C SER A 295 -0.26 -2.71 -9.05
N GLY A 296 -1.23 -3.60 -9.32
CA GLY A 296 -1.59 -4.69 -8.37
C GLY A 296 -2.06 -4.16 -7.02
N VAL A 297 -2.36 -2.87 -7.01
CA VAL A 297 -2.85 -2.15 -5.87
C VAL A 297 -4.28 -2.60 -5.73
N GLN A 298 -4.47 -3.63 -4.90
CA GLN A 298 -5.73 -3.86 -4.23
C GLN A 298 -6.26 -2.51 -3.71
N PRO A 299 -7.58 -2.25 -3.77
CA PRO A 299 -8.15 -1.09 -3.10
C PRO A 299 -7.57 -0.97 -1.70
N LEU A 300 -7.18 0.25 -1.32
CA LEU A 300 -6.64 0.49 0.00
C LEU A 300 -7.58 -0.10 1.06
N PRO A 301 -7.06 -0.86 2.05
CA PRO A 301 -7.90 -1.38 3.12
C PRO A 301 -8.67 -0.23 3.78
N THR A 302 -10.00 -0.27 3.75
CA THR A 302 -10.81 0.65 4.55
C THR A 302 -11.07 0.00 5.90
N THR A 303 -11.07 0.80 6.96
CA THR A 303 -11.52 0.33 8.26
C THR A 303 -13.03 0.37 8.37
N THR A 304 -13.57 -0.38 9.32
CA THR A 304 -14.96 -0.30 9.77
C THR A 304 -14.99 -0.34 11.29
N ALA A 305 -16.03 0.24 11.88
CA ALA A 305 -16.29 0.09 13.30
C ALA A 305 -16.56 -1.40 13.60
N VAL A 306 -15.96 -1.93 14.66
CA VAL A 306 -16.09 -3.35 15.05
C VAL A 306 -16.83 -3.54 16.38
N GLY A 307 -17.39 -2.46 16.92
CA GLY A 307 -18.18 -2.42 18.14
C GLY A 307 -18.86 -1.07 18.27
N ASP A 308 -19.80 -0.96 19.21
CA ASP A 308 -20.54 0.27 19.46
C ASP A 308 -19.63 1.36 20.07
N SER A 309 -19.97 2.63 19.81
CA SER A 309 -19.29 3.74 20.45
C SER A 309 -19.52 3.72 21.96
N GLY A 310 -18.43 3.78 22.74
CA GLY A 310 -18.46 3.68 24.19
C GLY A 310 -17.71 4.79 24.91
N GLY A 311 -18.09 5.05 26.16
CA GLY A 311 -17.27 5.85 27.06
C GLY A 311 -16.10 5.05 27.61
N LEU A 312 -15.06 5.74 28.09
CA LEU A 312 -13.94 5.09 28.79
C LEU A 312 -14.23 5.02 30.29
N GLN A 313 -14.19 3.82 30.86
CA GLN A 313 -14.14 3.60 32.30
C GLN A 313 -12.70 3.25 32.72
N PRO A 314 -11.98 4.15 33.40
CA PRO A 314 -10.69 3.80 33.99
C PRO A 314 -10.88 2.78 35.11
N VAL A 315 -9.93 1.85 35.23
CA VAL A 315 -9.88 0.85 36.32
C VAL A 315 -8.51 0.88 36.98
N ALA A 316 -8.40 0.30 38.18
CA ALA A 316 -7.09 0.09 38.80
C ALA A 316 -6.24 -0.80 37.87
N PRO A 317 -5.01 -0.38 37.49
CA PRO A 317 -4.17 -1.15 36.59
C PRO A 317 -3.95 -2.59 37.08
N THR A 318 -4.35 -3.59 36.29
CA THR A 318 -4.38 -5.00 36.70
C THR A 318 -3.79 -5.90 35.62
N ARG A 319 -2.88 -6.80 36.03
CA ARG A 319 -2.34 -7.83 35.14
C ARG A 319 -3.37 -8.93 34.86
N VAL A 320 -3.71 -9.12 33.60
CA VAL A 320 -4.64 -10.17 33.14
C VAL A 320 -3.94 -11.29 32.37
N VAL A 321 -2.72 -11.04 31.89
CA VAL A 321 -1.86 -12.02 31.23
C VAL A 321 -0.43 -11.86 31.72
N ASP A 322 0.22 -12.99 32.02
CA ASP A 322 1.68 -13.11 32.20
C ASP A 322 2.11 -14.52 31.79
N THR A 323 2.62 -14.66 30.57
CA THR A 323 2.98 -16.00 30.07
C THR A 323 4.12 -16.64 30.83
N ARG A 324 4.98 -15.85 31.47
CA ARG A 324 6.06 -16.33 32.35
C ARG A 324 5.52 -17.07 33.57
N LEU A 325 4.30 -16.74 33.97
CA LEU A 325 3.59 -17.33 35.12
C LEU A 325 2.45 -18.27 34.67
N ASN A 326 2.30 -18.51 33.37
CA ASN A 326 1.12 -19.17 32.77
C ASN A 326 -0.22 -18.53 33.18
N LEU A 327 -0.21 -17.22 33.45
CA LEU A 327 -1.41 -16.47 33.76
C LEU A 327 -2.11 -16.08 32.45
N GLY A 328 -3.35 -16.52 32.28
CA GLY A 328 -4.22 -16.16 31.16
C GLY A 328 -3.91 -16.89 29.85
N THR A 329 -2.63 -17.13 29.52
CA THR A 329 -2.14 -18.01 28.45
C THR A 329 -0.70 -18.45 28.75
N SER A 330 -0.18 -19.41 27.97
CA SER A 330 1.23 -19.82 27.99
C SER A 330 2.09 -18.98 27.04
N HIS A 331 3.41 -19.20 27.07
CA HIS A 331 4.39 -18.68 26.12
C HIS A 331 3.91 -18.74 24.66
N ILE A 332 4.26 -17.72 23.87
CA ILE A 332 3.86 -17.57 22.47
C ILE A 332 5.05 -17.93 21.59
N TYR A 333 4.95 -19.00 20.82
CA TYR A 333 6.01 -19.41 19.90
C TYR A 333 6.01 -18.58 18.61
N ALA A 334 7.12 -18.61 17.86
CA ALA A 334 7.25 -17.89 16.60
C ALA A 334 6.14 -18.26 15.60
N GLY A 335 5.52 -17.24 15.00
CA GLY A 335 4.43 -17.42 14.05
C GLY A 335 3.10 -17.85 14.67
N GLN A 336 3.02 -17.95 15.99
CA GLN A 336 1.83 -18.43 16.69
C GLN A 336 0.81 -17.32 16.90
N GLN A 337 -0.46 -17.68 16.72
CA GLN A 337 -1.61 -16.90 17.17
C GLN A 337 -2.23 -17.53 18.44
N ARG A 338 -2.62 -16.69 19.40
CA ARG A 338 -3.36 -17.11 20.60
C ARG A 338 -4.58 -16.21 20.81
N ARG A 339 -5.71 -16.81 21.17
CA ARG A 339 -6.88 -16.09 21.69
C ARG A 339 -6.79 -16.03 23.21
N ILE A 340 -7.07 -14.87 23.78
CA ILE A 340 -6.98 -14.59 25.21
C ILE A 340 -8.31 -13.98 25.67
N GLN A 341 -8.93 -14.57 26.70
CA GLN A 341 -10.13 -14.03 27.31
C GLN A 341 -9.79 -12.82 28.19
N ILE A 342 -10.51 -11.70 28.00
CA ILE A 342 -10.27 -10.45 28.74
C ILE A 342 -11.43 -10.10 29.66
N THR A 343 -12.67 -10.13 29.17
CA THR A 343 -13.84 -9.85 30.02
C THR A 343 -13.94 -10.85 31.17
N GLY A 344 -14.46 -10.39 32.30
CA GLY A 344 -14.48 -11.14 33.56
C GLY A 344 -13.14 -11.16 34.30
N ARG A 345 -12.11 -10.44 33.82
CA ARG A 345 -10.79 -10.32 34.45
C ARG A 345 -10.43 -8.85 34.63
N GLY A 346 -9.64 -8.54 35.67
CA GLY A 346 -9.08 -7.20 35.87
C GLY A 346 -10.08 -6.04 35.91
N GLY A 347 -11.33 -6.31 36.35
CA GLY A 347 -12.40 -5.31 36.40
C GLY A 347 -13.10 -5.03 35.06
N VAL A 348 -12.80 -5.78 34.00
CA VAL A 348 -13.44 -5.63 32.69
C VAL A 348 -14.77 -6.40 32.65
N PRO A 349 -15.93 -5.73 32.45
CA PRO A 349 -17.23 -6.40 32.41
C PRO A 349 -17.49 -7.13 31.09
N ALA A 350 -18.50 -8.00 31.05
CA ALA A 350 -18.88 -8.74 29.85
C ALA A 350 -19.34 -7.85 28.68
N GLY A 351 -19.93 -6.69 28.96
CA GLY A 351 -20.39 -5.71 27.95
C GLY A 351 -19.34 -4.67 27.57
N ALA A 352 -18.05 -4.97 27.71
CA ALA A 352 -16.99 -4.12 27.21
C ALA A 352 -16.79 -4.35 25.70
N GLU A 353 -16.70 -3.27 24.94
CA GLU A 353 -16.49 -3.25 23.48
C GLU A 353 -15.00 -3.22 23.12
N ALA A 354 -14.19 -2.61 23.98
CA ALA A 354 -12.74 -2.51 23.82
C ALA A 354 -12.06 -2.37 25.19
N ILE A 355 -10.75 -2.57 25.22
CA ILE A 355 -9.90 -2.30 26.40
C ILE A 355 -8.87 -1.22 26.10
N SER A 356 -8.43 -0.53 27.14
CA SER A 356 -7.15 0.19 27.17
C SER A 356 -6.19 -0.63 28.03
N ALA A 357 -5.06 -1.03 27.44
CA ALA A 357 -4.09 -1.89 28.11
C ALA A 357 -2.65 -1.57 27.68
N ASN A 358 -1.71 -1.89 28.57
CA ASN A 358 -0.30 -1.95 28.25
C ASN A 358 0.06 -3.38 27.84
N PHE A 359 0.66 -3.53 26.65
CA PHE A 359 1.14 -4.81 26.13
C PHE A 359 2.66 -4.82 26.23
N THR A 360 3.23 -5.77 26.96
CA THR A 360 4.69 -5.89 27.10
C THR A 360 5.16 -7.23 26.56
N VAL A 361 6.06 -7.17 25.59
CA VAL A 361 6.86 -8.32 25.16
C VAL A 361 8.10 -8.42 26.04
N ALA A 362 8.43 -9.63 26.50
CA ALA A 362 9.62 -9.91 27.30
C ALA A 362 10.42 -11.08 26.71
N GLY A 363 11.73 -10.87 26.57
CA GLY A 363 12.67 -11.91 26.15
C GLY A 363 12.34 -12.58 24.80
N PRO A 364 12.04 -11.83 23.71
CA PRO A 364 11.79 -12.44 22.42
C PRO A 364 13.06 -13.11 21.86
N ASP A 365 12.90 -14.26 21.20
CA ASP A 365 13.99 -15.07 20.64
C ASP A 365 14.70 -14.39 19.44
N ALA A 366 14.01 -13.47 18.76
CA ALA A 366 14.52 -12.73 17.61
C ALA A 366 13.86 -11.35 17.50
N GLY A 367 14.41 -10.49 16.64
CA GLY A 367 13.73 -9.26 16.26
C GLY A 367 12.40 -9.54 15.54
N GLY A 368 11.37 -8.75 15.82
CA GLY A 368 10.02 -9.03 15.33
C GLY A 368 8.97 -8.02 15.75
N TYR A 369 7.72 -8.46 15.69
CA TYR A 369 6.55 -7.66 16.06
C TYR A 369 5.45 -8.50 16.72
N LEU A 370 4.64 -7.80 17.52
CA LEU A 370 3.40 -8.31 18.09
C LEU A 370 2.21 -7.58 17.44
N SER A 371 1.17 -8.32 17.05
CA SER A 371 -0.12 -7.77 16.62
C SER A 371 -1.21 -8.20 17.59
N VAL A 372 -2.10 -7.27 17.96
CA VAL A 372 -3.23 -7.50 18.85
C VAL A 372 -4.52 -6.97 18.22
N TRP A 373 -5.59 -7.76 18.19
CA TRP A 373 -6.88 -7.42 17.57
C TRP A 373 -8.05 -8.21 18.18
N ASN A 374 -9.27 -8.00 17.70
CA ASN A 374 -10.51 -8.65 18.18
C ASN A 374 -10.80 -10.03 17.57
N CYS A 375 -9.78 -10.80 17.21
CA CYS A 375 -9.94 -12.13 16.60
C CYS A 375 -10.70 -12.20 15.27
N SER A 376 -10.97 -11.07 14.61
CA SER A 376 -11.33 -11.03 13.19
C SER A 376 -10.16 -11.52 12.31
N ASP A 377 -10.24 -11.27 11.01
CA ASP A 377 -9.10 -11.43 10.11
C ASP A 377 -7.86 -10.70 10.67
N ARG A 378 -6.73 -11.42 10.71
CA ARG A 378 -5.49 -10.90 11.30
C ARG A 378 -5.02 -9.68 10.51
N PRO A 379 -4.84 -8.52 11.17
CA PRO A 379 -4.40 -7.32 10.47
C PRO A 379 -2.90 -7.42 10.11
N THR A 380 -2.49 -6.66 9.10
CA THR A 380 -1.09 -6.57 8.66
C THR A 380 -0.26 -5.53 9.43
N VAL A 381 -0.81 -5.02 10.54
CA VAL A 381 -0.22 -3.97 11.37
C VAL A 381 0.39 -4.54 12.64
N SER A 382 1.36 -3.83 13.22
CA SER A 382 1.97 -4.19 14.50
C SER A 382 1.47 -3.29 15.63
N THR A 383 1.12 -3.90 16.75
CA THR A 383 0.88 -3.18 18.02
C THR A 383 2.21 -2.74 18.64
N LEU A 384 3.27 -3.56 18.57
CA LEU A 384 4.61 -3.13 18.95
C LEU A 384 5.68 -3.90 18.18
N ASN A 385 6.90 -3.34 18.14
CA ASN A 385 8.07 -3.94 17.52
C ASN A 385 9.15 -4.17 18.59
N TYR A 386 9.92 -5.23 18.45
CA TYR A 386 10.94 -5.62 19.43
C TYR A 386 12.19 -6.17 18.75
N GLY A 387 13.34 -5.96 19.39
CA GLY A 387 14.59 -6.67 19.13
C GLY A 387 14.76 -7.89 20.04
N VAL A 388 15.70 -8.78 19.70
CA VAL A 388 16.01 -9.97 20.51
C VAL A 388 16.31 -9.62 21.97
N GLY A 389 15.75 -10.39 22.90
CA GLY A 389 15.97 -10.27 24.34
C GLY A 389 15.40 -9.02 25.02
N GLN A 390 14.73 -8.13 24.28
CA GLN A 390 14.22 -6.88 24.84
C GLN A 390 13.00 -7.06 25.74
N VAL A 391 12.74 -6.06 26.59
CA VAL A 391 11.47 -5.86 27.29
C VAL A 391 10.86 -4.56 26.76
N VAL A 392 9.78 -4.67 25.98
CA VAL A 392 9.20 -3.52 25.26
C VAL A 392 7.71 -3.43 25.55
N PRO A 393 7.25 -2.36 26.23
CA PRO A 393 5.84 -2.06 26.39
C PRO A 393 5.29 -1.19 25.24
N ASN A 394 4.01 -1.34 24.93
CA ASN A 394 3.23 -0.33 24.22
C ASN A 394 1.79 -0.27 24.73
N GLY A 395 1.30 0.93 25.05
CA GLY A 395 -0.06 1.19 25.47
C GLY A 395 -1.01 1.36 24.28
N ALA A 396 -2.00 0.47 24.16
CA ALA A 396 -2.94 0.46 23.04
C ALA A 396 -4.39 0.26 23.50
N SER A 397 -5.32 0.83 22.72
CA SER A 397 -6.74 0.48 22.81
C SER A 397 -7.06 -0.66 21.84
N VAL A 398 -7.72 -1.72 22.28
CA VAL A 398 -7.95 -2.90 21.43
C VAL A 398 -9.42 -3.30 21.49
N PRO A 399 -10.11 -3.45 20.34
CA PRO A 399 -11.45 -4.01 20.31
C PRO A 399 -11.50 -5.43 20.87
N LEU A 400 -12.61 -5.77 21.52
CA LEU A 400 -12.88 -7.12 21.96
C LEU A 400 -13.72 -7.85 20.91
N ASP A 401 -13.55 -9.18 20.84
CA ASP A 401 -14.47 -10.02 20.06
C ASP A 401 -15.85 -10.10 20.75
N ALA A 402 -16.84 -10.66 20.07
CA ALA A 402 -18.21 -10.77 20.57
C ALA A 402 -18.35 -11.57 21.89
N THR A 403 -17.30 -12.29 22.29
CA THR A 403 -17.24 -13.07 23.54
C THR A 403 -16.26 -12.44 24.55
N GLY A 404 -15.76 -11.24 24.30
CA GLY A 404 -14.91 -10.48 25.22
C GLY A 404 -13.43 -10.86 25.23
N GLY A 405 -12.93 -11.45 24.14
CA GLY A 405 -11.51 -11.81 24.01
C GLY A 405 -10.74 -10.96 23.00
N ILE A 406 -9.43 -11.15 22.99
CA ILE A 406 -8.50 -10.61 21.99
C ILE A 406 -7.70 -11.75 21.35
N CYS A 407 -7.20 -11.53 20.15
CA CYS A 407 -6.21 -12.38 19.52
C CYS A 407 -4.87 -11.66 19.45
N VAL A 408 -3.81 -12.43 19.67
CA VAL A 408 -2.43 -11.97 19.60
C VAL A 408 -1.66 -12.84 18.63
N PHE A 409 -0.73 -12.23 17.90
CA PHE A 409 0.23 -12.90 17.03
C PHE A 409 1.62 -12.35 17.30
N SER A 410 2.63 -13.22 17.35
CA SER A 410 4.03 -12.84 17.48
C SER A 410 4.85 -13.44 16.36
N SER A 411 5.70 -12.64 15.71
CA SER A 411 6.58 -13.13 14.63
C SER A 411 7.76 -13.95 15.15
N ALA A 412 8.16 -13.79 16.41
CA ALA A 412 9.18 -14.57 17.10
C ALA A 412 8.64 -15.16 18.41
N GLY A 413 9.30 -16.18 18.96
CA GLY A 413 8.97 -16.73 20.27
C GLY A 413 9.18 -15.68 21.36
N THR A 414 8.22 -15.50 22.28
CA THR A 414 8.28 -14.46 23.31
C THR A 414 7.29 -14.67 24.45
N ASP A 415 7.59 -14.05 25.58
CA ASP A 415 6.62 -13.86 26.65
C ASP A 415 5.79 -12.59 26.45
N LEU A 416 4.50 -12.68 26.78
CA LEU A 416 3.55 -11.59 26.72
C LEU A 416 3.00 -11.29 28.12
N ILE A 417 2.95 -10.00 28.44
CA ILE A 417 2.30 -9.45 29.62
C ILE A 417 1.23 -8.46 29.15
N VAL A 418 0.03 -8.54 29.72
CA VAL A 418 -1.06 -7.62 29.43
C VAL A 418 -1.60 -7.05 30.73
N ASP A 419 -1.44 -5.74 30.89
CA ASP A 419 -1.88 -4.98 32.06
C ASP A 419 -3.01 -4.03 31.63
N VAL A 420 -4.24 -4.29 32.06
CA VAL A 420 -5.43 -3.49 31.71
C VAL A 420 -5.55 -2.28 32.64
N ASN A 421 -5.81 -1.10 32.07
CA ASN A 421 -5.98 0.17 32.82
C ASN A 421 -7.32 0.88 32.54
N GLY A 422 -8.13 0.36 31.61
CA GLY A 422 -9.49 0.83 31.37
C GLY A 422 -10.24 -0.04 30.37
N TYR A 423 -11.54 0.17 30.26
CA TYR A 423 -12.37 -0.46 29.23
C TYR A 423 -13.35 0.55 28.63
N TYR A 424 -13.79 0.26 27.41
CA TYR A 424 -14.79 1.04 26.70
C TYR A 424 -16.11 0.29 26.69
N ALA A 425 -17.19 0.96 27.05
CA ALA A 425 -18.54 0.39 27.04
C ALA A 425 -19.58 1.49 26.83
N SER A 426 -20.72 1.13 26.23
CA SER A 426 -21.85 2.06 26.04
C SER A 426 -22.39 2.62 27.37
N THR A 427 -22.29 1.84 28.45
CA THR A 427 -22.72 2.23 29.81
C THR A 427 -21.70 3.08 30.56
N ALA A 428 -20.44 3.16 30.10
CA ALA A 428 -19.42 3.96 30.75
C ALA A 428 -19.66 5.45 30.50
N SER A 429 -19.61 6.27 31.55
CA SER A 429 -19.90 7.70 31.48
C SER A 429 -18.69 8.56 31.10
N GLY A 430 -17.47 8.03 31.12
CA GLY A 430 -16.28 8.80 30.78
C GLY A 430 -16.27 9.19 29.30
N ARG A 431 -16.09 10.49 29.02
CA ARG A 431 -15.95 11.04 27.67
C ARG A 431 -14.59 11.70 27.53
N LEU A 432 -13.98 11.60 26.35
CA LEU A 432 -12.70 12.24 26.07
C LEU A 432 -12.92 13.73 25.77
N ALA A 433 -12.05 14.56 26.34
CA ALA A 433 -11.75 15.89 25.85
C ALA A 433 -10.24 15.97 25.57
N SER A 434 -9.90 16.36 24.35
CA SER A 434 -8.50 16.51 23.95
C SER A 434 -7.94 17.85 24.40
N VAL A 435 -6.62 17.90 24.59
CA VAL A 435 -5.87 19.12 24.80
C VAL A 435 -4.74 19.20 23.77
N THR A 436 -4.24 20.40 23.49
CA THR A 436 -2.99 20.52 22.73
C THR A 436 -1.87 19.81 23.52
N PRO A 437 -1.09 18.92 22.90
CA PRO A 437 -0.02 18.20 23.60
C PRO A 437 0.87 19.15 24.39
N THR A 438 0.94 18.93 25.71
CA THR A 438 1.63 19.85 26.64
C THR A 438 2.51 19.06 27.61
N ARG A 439 3.73 19.52 27.86
CA ARG A 439 4.62 18.92 28.85
C ARG A 439 4.22 19.31 30.28
N LEU A 440 3.96 18.31 31.12
CA LEU A 440 3.67 18.48 32.55
C LEU A 440 4.90 18.28 33.42
N MET A 441 5.79 17.35 33.03
CA MET A 441 7.02 17.04 33.76
C MET A 441 8.21 16.96 32.79
N ASP A 442 9.33 17.54 33.20
CA ASP A 442 10.65 17.34 32.57
C ASP A 442 11.69 17.33 33.68
N THR A 443 12.13 16.16 34.15
CA THR A 443 13.01 16.06 35.33
C THR A 443 14.45 16.53 35.08
N ARG A 444 14.80 16.83 33.81
CA ARG A 444 16.11 17.40 33.44
C ARG A 444 16.20 18.88 33.80
N VAL A 445 15.04 19.49 34.04
CA VAL A 445 14.86 20.85 34.54
C VAL A 445 13.92 20.78 35.76
N PRO A 446 13.78 21.82 36.59
CA PRO A 446 12.88 21.76 37.75
C PRO A 446 11.40 21.96 37.33
N GLN A 447 10.87 21.09 36.46
CA GLN A 447 9.47 21.13 35.99
C GLN A 447 8.73 19.85 36.40
N GLY A 448 7.71 20.00 37.26
CA GLY A 448 6.88 18.89 37.76
C GLY A 448 7.59 17.96 38.77
N ALA A 449 8.91 18.08 38.89
CA ALA A 449 9.77 17.44 39.87
C ALA A 449 11.01 18.33 40.12
N PRO A 450 11.71 18.19 41.27
CA PRO A 450 12.91 18.98 41.56
C PRO A 450 14.15 18.58 40.73
N GLY A 451 14.12 17.42 40.08
CA GLY A 451 15.22 16.91 39.26
C GLY A 451 15.06 15.42 38.93
N ARG A 452 16.16 14.80 38.49
CA ARG A 452 16.26 13.36 38.18
C ARG A 452 15.69 12.51 39.32
N LEU A 453 14.90 11.49 38.96
CA LEU A 453 14.22 10.65 39.95
C LEU A 453 15.13 9.52 40.42
N MET A 454 15.12 9.27 41.72
CA MET A 454 15.95 8.23 42.35
C MET A 454 15.20 6.90 42.44
N ALA A 455 15.92 5.79 42.30
CA ALA A 455 15.36 4.45 42.45
C ALA A 455 14.59 4.30 43.77
N GLY A 456 13.38 3.73 43.69
CA GLY A 456 12.49 3.55 44.84
C GLY A 456 11.62 4.77 45.16
N SER A 457 11.86 5.92 44.54
CA SER A 457 11.06 7.13 44.79
C SER A 457 9.68 7.06 44.12
N THR A 458 8.72 7.74 44.74
CA THR A 458 7.39 8.02 44.16
C THR A 458 7.21 9.53 44.13
N THR A 459 6.93 10.08 42.94
CA THR A 459 6.73 11.52 42.74
C THR A 459 5.28 11.81 42.37
N PRO A 460 4.54 12.60 43.15
CA PRO A 460 3.21 13.06 42.77
C PRO A 460 3.32 14.15 41.70
N LEU A 461 2.53 14.04 40.64
CA LEU A 461 2.42 15.01 39.55
C LEU A 461 0.98 15.55 39.49
N ARG A 462 0.84 16.87 39.58
CA ARG A 462 -0.44 17.55 39.36
C ARG A 462 -0.83 17.46 37.87
N VAL A 463 -2.01 16.93 37.59
CA VAL A 463 -2.51 16.80 36.21
C VAL A 463 -3.82 17.54 35.95
N THR A 464 -4.59 17.90 36.99
CA THR A 464 -5.79 18.74 36.82
C THR A 464 -5.58 20.16 37.32
N GLY A 465 -6.37 21.12 36.82
CA GLY A 465 -6.18 22.55 37.06
C GLY A 465 -4.94 23.13 36.37
N VAL A 466 -4.32 22.37 35.48
CA VAL A 466 -3.11 22.72 34.71
C VAL A 466 -3.30 22.29 33.26
N ALA A 467 -2.56 22.89 32.32
CA ALA A 467 -2.55 22.50 30.90
C ALA A 467 -3.94 22.36 30.24
N GLY A 468 -4.92 23.17 30.66
CA GLY A 468 -6.29 23.13 30.13
C GLY A 468 -7.16 21.98 30.66
N ILE A 469 -6.66 21.17 31.60
CA ILE A 469 -7.41 20.04 32.19
C ILE A 469 -8.19 20.54 33.41
N PRO A 470 -9.54 20.41 33.44
CA PRO A 470 -10.34 20.85 34.56
C PRO A 470 -10.20 19.91 35.76
N VAL A 471 -10.50 20.41 36.97
CA VAL A 471 -10.68 19.56 38.15
C VAL A 471 -11.81 18.54 37.93
N GLY A 472 -11.69 17.38 38.60
CA GLY A 472 -12.66 16.29 38.49
C GLY A 472 -12.59 15.50 37.17
N ALA A 473 -11.47 15.55 36.44
CA ALA A 473 -11.18 14.55 35.42
C ALA A 473 -10.95 13.20 36.11
N SER A 474 -11.48 12.11 35.53
CA SER A 474 -11.38 10.76 36.08
C SER A 474 -10.16 10.00 35.56
N ALA A 475 -9.64 10.38 34.40
CA ALA A 475 -8.41 9.83 33.83
C ALA A 475 -7.70 10.86 32.94
N VAL A 476 -6.41 10.64 32.70
CA VAL A 476 -5.59 11.41 31.75
C VAL A 476 -4.88 10.49 30.77
N MET A 477 -4.66 11.00 29.55
CA MET A 477 -3.89 10.35 28.49
C MET A 477 -2.52 11.00 28.44
N LEU A 478 -1.50 10.21 28.79
CA LEU A 478 -0.13 10.65 28.95
C LEU A 478 0.78 9.93 27.96
N ASN A 479 1.79 10.63 27.46
CA ASN A 479 3.00 9.99 26.95
C ASN A 479 4.09 10.12 28.01
N VAL A 480 4.60 9.00 28.50
CA VAL A 480 5.64 8.94 29.52
C VAL A 480 6.93 8.47 28.88
N THR A 481 7.97 9.29 28.91
CA THR A 481 9.26 8.99 28.28
C THR A 481 10.36 8.90 29.32
N SER A 482 11.04 7.75 29.39
CA SER A 482 12.26 7.61 30.18
C SER A 482 13.48 8.03 29.37
N ILE A 483 14.41 8.73 30.01
CA ILE A 483 15.65 9.21 29.43
C ILE A 483 16.82 8.65 30.25
N PHE A 484 17.70 7.93 29.57
CA PHE A 484 19.01 7.46 30.07
C PHE A 484 18.97 6.93 31.52
N PRO A 485 18.17 5.89 31.80
CA PRO A 485 18.15 5.27 33.13
C PRO A 485 19.50 4.62 33.46
N ASP A 486 19.85 4.54 34.75
CA ASP A 486 21.14 3.96 35.19
C ASP A 486 21.15 2.43 35.03
N ASN A 487 20.01 1.79 35.30
CA ASN A 487 19.83 0.33 35.26
C ASN A 487 18.50 -0.03 34.57
N PRO A 488 18.34 -1.25 34.04
CA PRO A 488 17.04 -1.75 33.63
C PRO A 488 16.03 -1.65 34.77
N GLY A 489 14.78 -1.30 34.46
CA GLY A 489 13.77 -1.13 35.49
C GLY A 489 12.37 -0.97 34.95
N PHE A 490 11.51 -0.37 35.78
CA PHE A 490 10.15 -0.02 35.40
C PHE A 490 9.70 1.29 36.05
N VAL A 491 8.72 1.92 35.39
CA VAL A 491 7.94 3.04 35.90
C VAL A 491 6.51 2.58 36.07
N THR A 492 5.86 2.95 37.18
CA THR A 492 4.43 2.70 37.41
C THR A 492 3.72 4.03 37.61
N VAL A 493 2.68 4.28 36.81
CA VAL A 493 1.82 5.46 36.90
C VAL A 493 0.44 5.05 37.41
N TYR A 494 -0.04 5.70 38.46
CA TYR A 494 -1.27 5.34 39.18
C TYR A 494 -1.86 6.56 39.92
N PRO A 495 -3.14 6.57 40.31
CA PRO A 495 -3.68 7.65 41.12
C PRO A 495 -3.02 7.66 42.52
N CYS A 496 -2.65 8.85 43.01
CA CYS A 496 -1.90 8.97 44.27
C CYS A 496 -2.68 8.60 45.54
N ASP A 497 -4.01 8.49 45.46
CA ASP A 497 -4.89 8.09 46.57
C ASP A 497 -5.21 6.59 46.57
N ALA A 498 -4.41 5.79 45.85
CA ALA A 498 -4.49 4.33 45.82
C ALA A 498 -3.13 3.68 46.12
N ASP A 499 -3.17 2.42 46.52
CA ASP A 499 -1.96 1.61 46.66
C ASP A 499 -1.27 1.42 45.30
N ARG A 500 0.06 1.46 45.30
CA ARG A 500 0.87 1.27 44.09
C ARG A 500 0.60 -0.12 43.49
N PRO A 501 0.11 -0.20 42.23
CA PRO A 501 -0.05 -1.47 41.54
C PRO A 501 1.29 -2.20 41.31
N THR A 502 1.24 -3.51 41.11
CA THR A 502 2.43 -4.33 40.77
C THR A 502 2.77 -4.32 39.27
N VAL A 503 1.99 -3.60 38.46
CA VAL A 503 2.17 -3.51 37.01
C VAL A 503 3.09 -2.36 36.61
N SER A 504 3.70 -2.46 35.43
CA SER A 504 4.57 -1.43 34.87
C SER A 504 3.89 -0.68 33.73
N SER A 505 4.01 0.65 33.74
CA SER A 505 3.60 1.54 32.65
C SER A 505 4.71 1.73 31.61
N LEU A 506 5.98 1.63 31.99
CA LEU A 506 7.12 1.75 31.08
C LEU A 506 8.26 0.88 31.60
N ASN A 507 9.12 0.36 30.72
CA ASN A 507 10.27 -0.49 31.08
C ASN A 507 11.58 0.15 30.58
N PRO A 508 12.17 1.08 31.36
CA PRO A 508 13.41 1.76 30.96
C PRO A 508 14.60 0.79 30.82
N VAL A 509 15.42 1.04 29.80
CA VAL A 509 16.66 0.30 29.52
C VAL A 509 17.83 1.29 29.45
N PRO A 510 19.01 0.97 30.02
CA PRO A 510 20.15 1.89 30.05
C PRO A 510 20.51 2.47 28.69
N TYR A 511 20.96 3.72 28.68
CA TYR A 511 21.43 4.45 27.50
C TYR A 511 20.40 4.65 26.37
N THR A 512 19.11 4.43 26.64
CA THR A 512 18.05 4.63 25.64
C THR A 512 17.06 5.71 26.07
N VAL A 513 16.34 6.26 25.11
CA VAL A 513 15.13 7.05 25.33
C VAL A 513 13.91 6.25 24.87
N LYS A 514 12.95 6.02 25.77
CA LYS A 514 11.79 5.15 25.50
C LYS A 514 10.49 5.79 25.95
N PRO A 515 9.54 6.07 25.04
CA PRO A 515 8.21 6.52 25.39
C PRO A 515 7.24 5.34 25.56
N ASN A 516 6.18 5.55 26.32
CA ASN A 516 4.98 4.74 26.26
C ASN A 516 3.72 5.59 26.52
N ASN A 517 2.63 5.29 25.80
CA ASN A 517 1.32 5.85 26.09
C ASN A 517 0.67 5.20 27.30
N VAL A 518 0.13 6.05 28.18
CA VAL A 518 -0.40 5.69 29.50
C VAL A 518 -1.75 6.35 29.67
N VAL A 519 -2.78 5.54 29.87
CA VAL A 519 -4.07 5.99 30.39
C VAL A 519 -4.07 5.77 31.89
N ALA A 520 -4.07 6.86 32.66
CA ALA A 520 -3.97 6.81 34.12
C ALA A 520 -5.25 7.35 34.78
N PRO A 521 -5.88 6.61 35.72
CA PRO A 521 -6.86 7.19 36.62
C PRO A 521 -6.25 8.34 37.43
N VAL A 522 -7.05 9.35 37.74
CA VAL A 522 -6.63 10.53 38.51
C VAL A 522 -7.19 10.44 39.93
N SER A 523 -6.37 10.76 40.92
CA SER A 523 -6.81 10.82 42.32
C SER A 523 -7.82 11.94 42.55
N LYS A 524 -8.53 11.90 43.68
CA LYS A 524 -9.51 12.93 44.06
C LYS A 524 -8.92 14.35 44.13
N ASP A 525 -7.65 14.46 44.51
CA ASP A 525 -6.94 15.74 44.58
C ASP A 525 -6.38 16.20 43.22
N GLY A 526 -6.52 15.40 42.16
CA GLY A 526 -6.13 15.79 40.81
C GLY A 526 -4.69 15.47 40.43
N THR A 527 -4.10 14.44 41.04
CA THR A 527 -2.71 14.02 40.85
C THR A 527 -2.59 12.60 40.30
N VAL A 528 -1.43 12.29 39.73
CA VAL A 528 -0.97 10.93 39.43
C VAL A 528 0.40 10.74 40.05
N CYS A 529 0.69 9.55 40.54
CA CYS A 529 1.95 9.20 41.18
C CYS A 529 2.81 8.39 40.21
N LEU A 530 4.08 8.77 40.08
CA LEU A 530 5.09 8.09 39.28
C LEU A 530 6.10 7.42 40.19
N TYR A 531 6.05 6.10 40.27
CA TYR A 531 7.08 5.30 40.93
C TYR A 531 8.16 4.90 39.92
N VAL A 532 9.44 4.99 40.31
CA VAL A 532 10.57 4.53 39.48
C VAL A 532 11.40 3.48 40.22
N SER A 533 11.74 2.37 39.55
CA SER A 533 12.57 1.30 40.15
C SER A 533 14.08 1.48 39.93
N THR A 534 14.47 2.51 39.18
CA THR A 534 15.85 2.82 38.78
C THR A 534 16.01 4.34 38.73
N ASN A 535 17.23 4.84 38.84
CA ASN A 535 17.48 6.27 38.66
C ASN A 535 17.21 6.62 37.20
N VAL A 536 16.40 7.64 36.94
CA VAL A 536 15.94 7.94 35.58
C VAL A 536 15.43 9.38 35.48
N ASP A 537 15.59 9.96 34.29
CA ASP A 537 14.90 11.19 33.92
C ASP A 537 13.58 10.86 33.21
N LEU A 538 12.49 11.55 33.55
CA LEU A 538 11.18 11.39 32.93
C LEU A 538 10.71 12.67 32.24
N LEU A 539 10.10 12.50 31.06
CA LEU A 539 9.17 13.45 30.47
C LEU A 539 7.76 12.91 30.60
N VAL A 540 6.81 13.78 30.97
CA VAL A 540 5.38 13.43 30.97
C VAL A 540 4.64 14.49 30.17
N ASP A 541 4.15 14.09 29.01
CA ASP A 541 3.38 14.93 28.10
C ASP A 541 1.91 14.50 28.13
N VAL A 542 0.95 15.43 28.16
CA VAL A 542 -0.49 15.13 28.20
C VAL A 542 -1.16 15.46 26.87
N THR A 543 -2.04 14.59 26.40
CA THR A 543 -2.76 14.75 25.10
C THR A 543 -4.29 14.82 25.25
N GLY A 544 -4.83 14.42 26.40
CA GLY A 544 -6.26 14.47 26.66
C GLY A 544 -6.62 14.03 28.08
N TYR A 545 -7.89 14.21 28.43
CA TYR A 545 -8.46 13.78 29.71
C TYR A 545 -9.86 13.21 29.54
N VAL A 546 -10.29 12.41 30.50
CA VAL A 546 -11.63 11.84 30.54
C VAL A 546 -12.44 12.49 31.66
N LYS A 547 -13.67 12.92 31.32
CA LYS A 547 -14.63 13.48 32.26
C LYS A 547 -16.05 13.24 31.77
N ALA A 548 -17.01 13.06 32.67
CA ALA A 548 -18.40 12.78 32.30
C ALA A 548 -19.07 13.92 31.49
N ALA A 549 -18.65 15.17 31.70
CA ALA A 549 -19.17 16.34 31.00
C ALA A 549 -18.52 16.61 29.63
N ALA A 550 -17.48 15.86 29.26
CA ALA A 550 -16.93 15.93 27.90
C ALA A 550 -17.88 15.20 26.91
N THR A 551 -17.60 15.25 25.61
CA THR A 551 -18.56 14.80 24.59
C THR A 551 -18.11 13.60 23.78
N LEU A 552 -16.80 13.38 23.61
CA LEU A 552 -16.33 12.40 22.63
C LEU A 552 -16.43 10.97 23.16
N MET A 553 -17.01 10.07 22.36
CA MET A 553 -17.06 8.63 22.61
C MET A 553 -16.08 7.90 21.70
N PHE A 554 -15.51 6.80 22.19
CA PHE A 554 -14.57 5.99 21.43
C PHE A 554 -15.33 4.98 20.57
N THR A 555 -15.05 4.98 19.28
CA THR A 555 -15.50 3.96 18.34
C THR A 555 -14.32 3.04 18.03
N PRO A 556 -14.35 1.78 18.47
CA PRO A 556 -13.29 0.84 18.18
C PRO A 556 -13.33 0.40 16.71
N SER A 557 -12.16 0.21 16.10
CA SER A 557 -12.04 -0.26 14.72
C SER A 557 -11.11 -1.46 14.61
N ALA A 558 -11.27 -2.25 13.55
CA ALA A 558 -10.23 -3.21 13.18
C ALA A 558 -8.92 -2.43 12.93
N PRO A 559 -7.79 -2.85 13.51
CA PRO A 559 -6.51 -2.18 13.29
C PRO A 559 -6.13 -2.19 11.81
N PHE A 560 -5.79 -1.04 11.25
CA PHE A 560 -5.40 -0.93 9.84
C PHE A 560 -4.35 0.14 9.61
N ARG A 561 -3.55 -0.02 8.54
CA ARG A 561 -2.52 0.95 8.18
C ARG A 561 -3.11 2.12 7.43
N LEU A 562 -3.13 3.30 8.04
CA LEU A 562 -3.55 4.54 7.39
C LEU A 562 -2.40 5.12 6.56
N VAL A 563 -1.20 5.21 7.14
CA VAL A 563 0.00 5.79 6.49
C VAL A 563 1.17 4.81 6.49
N ASP A 564 1.89 4.75 5.37
CA ASP A 564 3.19 4.12 5.21
C ASP A 564 4.06 4.96 4.27
N THR A 565 4.99 5.75 4.80
CA THR A 565 5.84 6.61 3.94
C THR A 565 6.81 5.82 3.06
N ARG A 566 6.95 4.51 3.27
CA ARG A 566 7.78 3.62 2.43
C ARG A 566 7.07 3.19 1.15
N ASP A 567 5.75 3.33 1.10
CA ASP A 567 4.96 2.86 -0.05
C ASP A 567 5.08 3.87 -1.20
N ARG A 568 5.95 3.56 -2.16
CA ARG A 568 6.20 4.41 -3.34
C ARG A 568 5.03 4.50 -4.31
N PHE A 569 4.14 3.51 -4.30
CA PHE A 569 3.13 3.36 -5.35
C PHE A 569 1.76 3.90 -4.95
N ARG A 570 1.58 4.26 -3.67
CA ARG A 570 0.30 4.73 -3.12
C ARG A 570 0.44 6.11 -2.46
N PRO A 571 0.36 7.22 -3.22
CA PRO A 571 0.46 8.58 -2.69
C PRO A 571 -0.49 8.87 -1.51
N GLU A 572 -1.70 8.34 -1.58
CA GLU A 572 -2.70 8.25 -0.51
C GLU A 572 -2.23 7.62 0.82
N MET A 573 -1.31 6.64 0.78
CA MET A 573 -0.75 5.94 1.95
C MET A 573 0.55 6.58 2.39
N ASN A 574 1.35 7.10 1.45
CA ASN A 574 2.62 7.73 1.81
C ASN A 574 2.47 9.21 2.23
N ALA A 575 1.24 9.71 2.37
CA ALA A 575 0.94 11.10 2.72
C ALA A 575 1.65 12.11 1.79
N GLY A 576 1.81 11.75 0.52
CA GLY A 576 2.43 12.57 -0.51
C GLY A 576 3.96 12.57 -0.52
N THR A 577 4.64 11.71 0.26
CA THR A 577 6.12 11.64 0.25
C THR A 577 6.69 10.93 -0.98
N GLY A 578 5.85 10.26 -1.79
CA GLY A 578 6.31 9.51 -2.97
C GLY A 578 7.15 8.28 -2.60
N GLY A 579 6.88 7.65 -1.45
CA GLY A 579 7.62 6.49 -0.95
C GLY A 579 8.97 6.81 -0.34
N GLN A 580 9.23 8.07 -0.03
CA GLN A 580 10.48 8.51 0.59
C GLN A 580 10.29 8.78 2.09
N PRO A 581 11.37 8.70 2.89
CA PRO A 581 11.37 9.15 4.27
C PRO A 581 10.87 10.59 4.41
N ILE A 582 10.25 10.92 5.53
CA ILE A 582 10.04 12.32 5.88
C ILE A 582 11.41 12.91 6.18
N LEU A 583 11.77 13.96 5.45
CA LEU A 583 13.07 14.62 5.59
C LEU A 583 13.11 15.49 6.85
N THR A 584 14.30 15.61 7.43
CA THR A 584 14.58 16.47 8.57
C THR A 584 14.03 17.87 8.36
N GLY A 585 13.39 18.45 9.37
CA GLY A 585 12.81 19.79 9.28
C GLY A 585 11.44 19.85 8.62
N HIS A 586 10.99 18.79 7.93
CA HIS A 586 9.72 18.79 7.21
C HIS A 586 8.57 18.30 8.10
N THR A 587 7.38 18.87 7.86
CA THR A 587 6.13 18.43 8.47
C THR A 587 5.21 17.92 7.38
N VAL A 588 4.67 16.72 7.54
CA VAL A 588 3.68 16.13 6.65
C VAL A 588 2.29 16.26 7.27
N VAL A 589 1.30 16.62 6.45
CA VAL A 589 -0.11 16.69 6.85
C VAL A 589 -0.79 15.38 6.47
N VAL A 590 -1.47 14.77 7.43
CA VAL A 590 -2.19 13.50 7.26
C VAL A 590 -3.68 13.75 7.49
N GLN A 591 -4.50 13.51 6.45
CA GLN A 591 -5.96 13.54 6.58
C GLN A 591 -6.43 12.25 7.28
N VAL A 592 -7.12 12.41 8.42
CA VAL A 592 -7.60 11.28 9.23
C VAL A 592 -9.12 11.19 9.19
N ALA A 593 -9.84 12.23 9.61
CA ALA A 593 -11.31 12.19 9.60
C ALA A 593 -11.84 12.13 8.16
N GLY A 594 -12.84 11.27 7.94
CA GLY A 594 -13.44 11.05 6.61
C GLY A 594 -12.55 10.25 5.66
N ASN A 595 -11.41 9.74 6.12
CA ASN A 595 -10.46 8.99 5.31
C ASN A 595 -10.55 7.49 5.60
N ARG A 596 -10.62 6.67 4.54
CA ARG A 596 -10.53 5.19 4.58
C ARG A 596 -11.38 4.52 5.67
N GLY A 597 -12.61 4.99 5.87
CA GLY A 597 -13.59 4.40 6.80
C GLY A 597 -13.62 5.03 8.20
N ILE A 598 -12.72 5.97 8.49
CA ILE A 598 -12.80 6.79 9.71
C ILE A 598 -13.91 7.83 9.55
N ALA A 599 -14.75 7.99 10.57
CA ALA A 599 -15.89 8.91 10.52
C ALA A 599 -15.47 10.35 10.21
N SER A 600 -16.24 11.05 9.36
CA SER A 600 -15.95 12.43 8.95
C SER A 600 -16.06 13.45 10.08
N ASN A 601 -16.83 13.12 11.12
CA ASN A 601 -16.95 13.92 12.34
C ASN A 601 -15.91 13.57 13.42
N ALA A 602 -14.97 12.65 13.18
CA ALA A 602 -13.94 12.29 14.14
C ALA A 602 -13.15 13.54 14.60
N LYS A 603 -12.95 13.66 15.90
CA LYS A 603 -12.26 14.78 16.58
C LYS A 603 -10.97 14.36 17.27
N ALA A 604 -10.78 13.07 17.52
CA ALA A 604 -9.51 12.51 17.95
C ALA A 604 -9.33 11.12 17.36
N VAL A 605 -8.09 10.62 17.33
CA VAL A 605 -7.74 9.29 16.81
C VAL A 605 -6.91 8.54 17.84
N SER A 606 -7.18 7.24 17.96
CA SER A 606 -6.27 6.28 18.59
C SER A 606 -5.45 5.65 17.48
N ALA A 607 -4.12 5.74 17.59
CA ALA A 607 -3.22 5.16 16.61
C ALA A 607 -1.89 4.74 17.24
N ASN A 608 -1.23 3.80 16.57
CA ASN A 608 0.17 3.45 16.81
C ASN A 608 1.03 4.18 15.79
N PHE A 609 2.06 4.87 16.27
CA PHE A 609 3.00 5.61 15.45
C PHE A 609 4.34 4.88 15.46
N THR A 610 4.79 4.42 14.31
CA THR A 610 6.07 3.70 14.20
C THR A 610 7.05 4.50 13.35
N VAL A 611 8.25 4.68 13.88
CA VAL A 611 9.41 5.18 13.13
C VAL A 611 10.29 4.02 12.74
N VAL A 612 10.69 3.95 11.47
CA VAL A 612 11.58 2.91 10.94
C VAL A 612 12.63 3.48 10.00
N GLY A 613 13.80 2.83 9.95
CA GLY A 613 14.86 3.16 8.99
C GLY A 613 15.52 4.53 9.20
N ALA A 614 15.44 5.09 10.41
CA ALA A 614 16.14 6.33 10.73
C ALA A 614 17.66 6.09 10.78
N ALA A 615 18.44 6.94 10.11
CA ALA A 615 19.90 6.81 10.09
C ALA A 615 20.58 7.23 11.41
N THR A 616 19.91 8.07 12.19
CA THR A 616 20.40 8.60 13.47
C THR A 616 19.27 8.64 14.49
N ALA A 617 19.62 8.66 15.77
CA ALA A 617 18.65 8.80 16.85
C ALA A 617 17.90 10.14 16.75
N GLY A 618 16.64 10.15 17.17
CA GLY A 618 15.76 11.30 17.01
C GLY A 618 14.41 11.14 17.71
N PHE A 619 13.49 12.02 17.34
CA PHE A 619 12.12 11.98 17.83
C PHE A 619 11.12 12.33 16.72
N LEU A 620 9.90 11.81 16.89
CA LEU A 620 8.74 12.14 16.08
C LEU A 620 7.72 12.86 16.96
N THR A 621 7.15 13.93 16.41
CA THR A 621 6.07 14.71 17.01
C THR A 621 4.84 14.60 16.12
N VAL A 622 3.69 14.29 16.72
CA VAL A 622 2.39 14.23 16.05
C VAL A 622 1.40 15.05 16.86
N TRP A 623 0.69 15.94 16.19
CA TRP A 623 -0.24 16.86 16.83
C TRP A 623 -1.41 17.22 15.90
N GLN A 624 -2.48 17.76 16.47
CA GLN A 624 -3.53 18.42 15.67
C GLN A 624 -2.88 19.54 14.85
N CYS A 625 -3.06 19.55 13.53
CA CYS A 625 -2.39 20.56 12.70
C CYS A 625 -2.63 22.00 13.18
N GLY A 626 -1.56 22.79 13.16
CA GLY A 626 -1.46 24.09 13.83
C GLY A 626 -0.03 24.32 14.36
N ALA A 627 0.12 25.14 15.40
CA ALA A 627 1.41 25.35 16.04
C ALA A 627 1.98 24.05 16.61
N ARG A 628 3.23 23.71 16.24
CA ARG A 628 3.90 22.49 16.70
C ARG A 628 4.23 22.58 18.20
N PRO A 629 3.83 21.60 19.03
CA PRO A 629 4.19 21.56 20.44
C PRO A 629 5.66 21.19 20.64
N THR A 630 6.16 21.33 21.88
CA THR A 630 7.52 20.92 22.27
C THR A 630 7.59 19.46 22.76
N THR A 631 6.47 18.74 22.70
CA THR A 631 6.33 17.34 23.12
C THR A 631 6.80 16.39 22.02
N SER A 632 7.08 15.12 22.36
CA SER A 632 7.36 14.06 21.38
C SER A 632 6.49 12.84 21.64
N ASN A 633 6.12 12.11 20.59
CA ASN A 633 5.34 10.88 20.69
C ASN A 633 6.25 9.65 20.63
N VAL A 634 7.21 9.63 19.70
CA VAL A 634 8.17 8.54 19.56
C VAL A 634 9.57 9.09 19.73
N ASN A 635 10.40 8.45 20.54
CA ASN A 635 11.83 8.69 20.64
C ASN A 635 12.52 7.42 20.15
N PHE A 636 13.41 7.56 19.18
CA PHE A 636 13.96 6.43 18.45
C PHE A 636 15.48 6.50 18.30
N GLU A 637 16.08 5.31 18.18
CA GLU A 637 17.51 5.12 17.94
C GLU A 637 17.76 4.80 16.46
N ALA A 638 19.00 4.94 16.01
CA ALA A 638 19.40 4.61 14.64
C ALA A 638 19.08 3.15 14.28
N GLY A 639 18.46 2.94 13.13
CA GLY A 639 18.11 1.61 12.58
C GLY A 639 16.99 0.86 13.32
N ALA A 640 16.53 1.34 14.48
CA ALA A 640 15.50 0.66 15.25
C ALA A 640 14.09 0.96 14.70
N ALA A 641 13.22 -0.07 14.70
CA ALA A 641 11.79 0.11 14.52
C ALA A 641 11.16 0.33 15.90
N ILE A 642 10.67 1.54 16.17
CA ILE A 642 10.09 1.89 17.48
C ILE A 642 8.67 2.41 17.26
N ALA A 643 7.74 1.79 17.96
CA ALA A 643 6.33 2.14 17.94
C ALA A 643 5.90 2.71 19.30
N ASN A 644 5.00 3.67 19.28
CA ASN A 644 4.28 4.12 20.45
C ASN A 644 2.83 4.44 20.11
N GLY A 645 1.90 3.92 20.91
CA GLY A 645 0.49 4.30 20.84
C GLY A 645 0.33 5.77 21.22
N ALA A 646 -0.71 6.43 20.74
CA ALA A 646 -1.17 7.68 21.30
C ALA A 646 -2.64 7.92 20.98
N GLN A 647 -3.27 8.73 21.82
CA GLN A 647 -4.59 9.30 21.56
C GLN A 647 -4.41 10.79 21.32
N LEU A 648 -4.71 11.24 20.10
CA LEU A 648 -4.38 12.60 19.66
C LEU A 648 -5.60 13.31 19.08
N PRO A 649 -5.80 14.60 19.40
CA PRO A 649 -6.81 15.40 18.73
C PRO A 649 -6.51 15.55 17.24
N LEU A 650 -7.57 15.73 16.47
CA LEU A 650 -7.54 16.15 15.09
C LEU A 650 -7.81 17.66 15.00
N SER A 651 -7.23 18.31 13.99
CA SER A 651 -7.59 19.71 13.68
C SER A 651 -9.07 19.85 13.33
N ALA A 652 -9.58 21.07 13.19
CA ALA A 652 -10.95 21.31 12.72
C ALA A 652 -11.23 20.68 11.33
N ALA A 653 -10.20 20.52 10.51
CA ALA A 653 -10.25 19.84 9.20
C ALA A 653 -10.09 18.31 9.30
N GLY A 654 -9.94 17.75 10.50
CA GLY A 654 -9.76 16.30 10.70
C GLY A 654 -8.34 15.80 10.45
N GLN A 655 -7.32 16.64 10.64
CA GLN A 655 -5.94 16.36 10.25
C GLN A 655 -4.97 16.22 11.42
N LEU A 656 -3.94 15.41 11.21
CA LEU A 656 -2.72 15.37 12.01
C LEU A 656 -1.55 15.96 11.24
N CYS A 657 -0.62 16.58 11.96
CA CYS A 657 0.66 17.01 11.44
C CYS A 657 1.75 16.13 12.04
N VAL A 658 2.70 15.69 11.22
CA VAL A 658 3.75 14.73 11.57
C VAL A 658 5.11 15.34 11.26
N PHE A 659 5.97 15.42 12.27
CA PHE A 659 7.34 15.92 12.16
C PHE A 659 8.32 14.87 12.65
N VAL A 660 9.47 14.76 11.97
CA VAL A 660 10.61 13.96 12.41
C VAL A 660 11.85 14.85 12.57
N SER A 661 12.62 14.62 13.63
CA SER A 661 13.83 15.39 13.91
C SER A 661 15.02 14.98 13.04
N THR A 662 14.95 13.81 12.41
CA THR A 662 15.95 13.22 11.52
C THR A 662 15.21 12.45 10.42
N ASP A 663 15.84 12.26 9.26
CA ASP A 663 15.23 11.55 8.13
C ASP A 663 14.78 10.16 8.55
N ALA A 664 13.48 9.89 8.43
CA ALA A 664 12.90 8.63 8.87
C ALA A 664 11.61 8.29 8.15
N ASN A 665 11.33 6.98 8.01
CA ASN A 665 10.03 6.52 7.54
C ASN A 665 9.04 6.46 8.71
N VAL A 666 7.80 6.81 8.43
CA VAL A 666 6.71 6.82 9.40
C VAL A 666 5.58 5.92 8.94
N ILE A 667 5.07 5.14 9.89
CA ILE A 667 3.88 4.31 9.74
C ILE A 667 2.86 4.77 10.77
N ILE A 668 1.60 4.90 10.36
CA ILE A 668 0.48 5.21 11.25
C ILE A 668 -0.57 4.12 11.09
N ASP A 669 -0.72 3.31 12.13
CA ASP A 669 -1.69 2.23 12.19
C ASP A 669 -2.83 2.65 13.15
N VAL A 670 -4.07 2.74 12.67
CA VAL A 670 -5.23 3.24 13.42
C VAL A 670 -6.03 2.08 13.99
N ASN A 671 -6.47 2.21 15.24
CA ASN A 671 -7.24 1.20 15.99
C ASN A 671 -8.56 1.74 16.58
N GLY A 672 -8.91 2.99 16.27
CA GLY A 672 -10.21 3.58 16.59
C GLY A 672 -10.18 5.11 16.55
N TRP A 673 -11.34 5.72 16.72
CA TRP A 673 -11.48 7.18 16.71
C TRP A 673 -12.49 7.67 17.74
N TRP A 674 -12.43 8.97 18.03
CA TRP A 674 -13.32 9.64 18.97
C TRP A 674 -14.17 10.67 18.24
N SER A 675 -15.49 10.61 18.39
CA SER A 675 -16.45 11.49 17.70
C SER A 675 -17.57 11.98 18.59
#